data_AF-A0A8I5TPY9-F1
#
_entry.id   AF-A0A8I5TPY9-F1
#
_cell.length_a   1.000
_cell.length_b   1.000
_cell.length_c   1.000
_cell.angle_alpha   90.00
_cell.angle_beta   90.00
_cell.angle_gamma   90.00
#
_symmetry.space_group_name_H-M   'P 1'
#
loop_
_entity.id
_entity.type
_entity.pdbx_description
1 polymer ?
#
loop_
_entity_poly.entity_id
_entity_poly.type
_entity_poly.pdbx_seq_one_letter_code
_entity_poly.pdbx_strand_id
1 'polypeptide(L)'
;MSRGRSSGFGSLDCTSHIALGAASPAPEETYDHLSEVPVTREQLNHYRDVAQNARSELAATLVKFECAQSELRDLRSKMLSKEVSCQELKAEMESYKENNARKSSLLTSLRDRVQELEEESAALSTSKIRTEITAHTAIKENQELKKKVVELNEKLQKCSKENEENKKQVSKNCREHEEFLTQLRDCLDPDERNDKASDEDLILKLRELRKENEFVKGQIVILEETINVHEMEAKASRETIMRLASEVNREQKKAASCTGEKDKLNQDLLSAVGAKEALEREVKIFQERLLAGQQVWDASKQEVSLLKKSSSELEKSLKASQDAVTASQSQYFSFREKIAALLRGRLSMTGSTEDTILEKIREMDSWEESRDRMVSQLEAQISELVEQLGKESGFHQKALQRAQKAENMLETLQGQLTHLEAELVSGGVLRDNLNFEKQKYLKFLDQLSQKMKLDQMAAELGFDMRLDMFLARTEQLVRLESNAVIENKTIAQNLQRKLKTQKERLESKELHMSLLRQKIAQLEEEKQARTAVVVERDNAHLTIRKLQKKVERLQKELNTCRDLHTELKAKLADTNELKIKTLEQTKAIEDLNKSRDQLEKMKEKAEKKLMSVKSELDTTEHEAKENKERARNMIEVVTSEMKTLKKSLEEAEKREKQV
;
A
#
# COMPACT_ATOMS: atom_id res chain seq x y z
N MET A 1 -35.18 -36.42 -40.35
CA MET A 1 -36.08 -35.83 -41.37
C MET A 1 -35.26 -35.50 -42.60
N SER A 2 -35.78 -35.83 -43.79
CA SER A 2 -35.29 -35.43 -45.14
C SER A 2 -33.90 -35.90 -45.55
N ARG A 3 -33.55 -36.19 -46.81
CA ARG A 3 -34.16 -36.68 -48.07
C ARG A 3 -32.94 -36.74 -49.02
N GLY A 4 -32.84 -37.74 -49.90
CA GLY A 4 -31.87 -37.74 -51.02
C GLY A 4 -31.27 -39.12 -51.33
N ARG A 5 -31.99 -40.04 -51.98
CA ARG A 5 -32.08 -40.29 -53.45
C ARG A 5 -30.80 -40.74 -54.16
N SER A 6 -30.89 -41.98 -54.69
CA SER A 6 -30.57 -42.42 -56.07
C SER A 6 -29.09 -42.72 -56.33
N SER A 7 -28.65 -43.73 -57.10
CA SER A 7 -29.16 -44.65 -58.14
C SER A 7 -28.02 -45.69 -58.32
N GLY A 8 -28.18 -46.99 -58.59
CA GLY A 8 -28.85 -47.62 -59.74
C GLY A 8 -27.79 -48.24 -60.68
N PHE A 9 -28.07 -49.47 -61.19
CA PHE A 9 -27.36 -50.29 -62.19
C PHE A 9 -26.12 -51.11 -61.73
N GLY A 10 -25.96 -52.40 -62.06
CA GLY A 10 -26.66 -53.31 -62.97
C GLY A 10 -25.67 -54.08 -63.86
N SER A 11 -26.01 -55.34 -64.20
CA SER A 11 -25.39 -56.28 -65.18
C SER A 11 -24.17 -57.11 -64.73
N LEU A 12 -24.25 -58.45 -64.68
CA LEU A 12 -24.34 -59.44 -65.80
C LEU A 12 -22.99 -59.55 -66.53
N ASP A 13 -22.44 -60.70 -66.92
CA ASP A 13 -22.71 -62.14 -66.76
C ASP A 13 -21.55 -62.83 -67.53
N CYS A 14 -21.48 -64.17 -67.50
CA CYS A 14 -21.08 -65.00 -68.67
C CYS A 14 -19.59 -65.04 -69.12
N THR A 15 -18.96 -66.12 -69.58
CA THR A 15 -19.29 -67.55 -69.72
C THR A 15 -18.05 -68.33 -70.21
N SER A 16 -18.06 -69.65 -69.96
CA SER A 16 -17.71 -70.80 -70.85
C SER A 16 -16.31 -70.93 -71.49
N HIS A 17 -15.57 -72.05 -71.31
CA HIS A 17 -15.76 -73.43 -71.81
C HIS A 17 -15.34 -73.67 -73.27
N ILE A 18 -14.85 -74.91 -73.51
CA ILE A 18 -14.64 -75.65 -74.78
C ILE A 18 -13.22 -75.58 -75.38
N ALA A 19 -12.60 -76.62 -75.96
CA ALA A 19 -12.57 -78.08 -75.83
C ALA A 19 -11.64 -78.62 -76.96
N LEU A 20 -11.04 -79.79 -76.70
CA LEU A 20 -10.89 -80.95 -77.61
C LEU A 20 -10.29 -80.85 -79.02
N GLY A 21 -9.29 -81.72 -79.24
CA GLY A 21 -9.21 -82.63 -80.40
C GLY A 21 -8.43 -82.10 -81.60
N ALA A 22 -7.83 -82.91 -82.47
CA ALA A 22 -7.66 -84.36 -82.55
C ALA A 22 -6.67 -84.64 -83.69
N ALA A 23 -6.03 -85.81 -83.62
CA ALA A 23 -5.61 -86.71 -84.69
C ALA A 23 -4.76 -86.22 -85.89
N SER A 24 -3.57 -86.83 -86.01
CA SER A 24 -2.86 -87.08 -87.27
C SER A 24 -3.74 -87.77 -88.33
N PRO A 25 -3.36 -87.65 -89.61
CA PRO A 25 -3.09 -88.87 -90.38
C PRO A 25 -1.81 -88.79 -91.23
N ALA A 26 -1.12 -89.92 -91.37
CA ALA A 26 -0.21 -90.22 -92.48
C ALA A 26 -1.02 -90.46 -93.77
N PRO A 27 -0.46 -90.33 -94.98
CA PRO A 27 -0.22 -91.58 -95.74
C PRO A 27 0.90 -91.57 -96.81
N GLU A 28 1.39 -92.80 -97.04
CA GLU A 28 1.60 -93.55 -98.29
C GLU A 28 2.29 -92.92 -99.52
N GLU A 29 3.50 -93.45 -99.76
CA GLU A 29 3.96 -94.12 -100.99
C GLU A 29 3.24 -93.85 -102.32
N THR A 30 4.02 -93.48 -103.34
CA THR A 30 3.82 -93.98 -104.71
C THR A 30 5.13 -93.97 -105.48
N TYR A 31 5.58 -95.18 -105.80
CA TYR A 31 6.45 -95.50 -106.93
C TYR A 31 5.92 -94.79 -108.20
N ASP A 32 6.81 -94.29 -109.05
CA ASP A 32 7.17 -94.99 -110.28
C ASP A 32 7.81 -94.10 -111.33
N HIS A 33 8.70 -94.73 -112.08
CA HIS A 33 9.04 -94.50 -113.48
C HIS A 33 9.26 -93.05 -113.94
N LEU A 34 10.47 -92.74 -114.38
CA LEU A 34 10.75 -92.61 -115.82
C LEU A 34 12.18 -92.10 -116.05
N SER A 35 12.89 -92.91 -116.82
CA SER A 35 13.93 -92.53 -117.77
C SER A 35 15.12 -91.73 -117.26
N GLU A 36 16.23 -92.45 -117.14
CA GLU A 36 17.58 -92.06 -117.54
C GLU A 36 17.63 -90.88 -118.53
N VAL A 37 17.44 -89.68 -118.00
CA VAL A 37 18.10 -88.47 -118.47
C VAL A 37 19.24 -88.32 -117.49
N PRO A 38 20.50 -88.03 -117.91
CA PRO A 38 21.61 -88.03 -116.98
C PRO A 38 21.37 -86.94 -115.93
N VAL A 39 20.83 -87.35 -114.77
CA VAL A 39 20.64 -86.49 -113.62
C VAL A 39 22.05 -86.22 -113.14
N THR A 40 22.57 -85.06 -113.53
CA THR A 40 23.81 -84.58 -112.99
C THR A 40 23.66 -84.57 -111.47
N ARG A 41 24.75 -84.86 -110.77
CA ARG A 41 24.84 -84.89 -109.30
C ARG A 41 24.19 -83.67 -108.61
N GLU A 42 23.99 -82.58 -109.34
CA GLU A 42 23.35 -81.34 -108.93
C GLU A 42 21.84 -81.48 -108.61
N GLN A 43 21.05 -82.22 -109.39
CA GLN A 43 19.58 -82.28 -109.21
C GLN A 43 19.14 -83.11 -107.99
N LEU A 44 19.85 -84.20 -107.70
CA LEU A 44 19.56 -85.06 -106.54
C LEU A 44 19.98 -84.38 -105.23
N ASN A 45 21.05 -83.58 -105.28
CA ASN A 45 21.43 -82.69 -104.18
C ASN A 45 20.36 -81.61 -103.95
N HIS A 46 19.82 -81.00 -105.01
CA HIS A 46 18.78 -79.97 -104.91
C HIS A 46 17.50 -80.44 -104.18
N TYR A 47 16.92 -81.60 -104.52
CA TYR A 47 15.70 -82.08 -103.85
C TYR A 47 15.93 -82.50 -102.39
N ARG A 48 17.11 -83.05 -102.10
CA ARG A 48 17.51 -83.35 -100.72
C ARG A 48 17.60 -82.06 -99.90
N ASP A 49 18.21 -81.02 -100.47
CA ASP A 49 18.33 -79.71 -99.83
C ASP A 49 16.95 -79.07 -99.59
N VAL A 50 16.00 -79.18 -100.53
CA VAL A 50 14.63 -78.64 -100.37
C VAL A 50 13.84 -79.37 -99.27
N ALA A 51 13.87 -80.71 -99.23
CA ALA A 51 13.15 -81.47 -98.19
C ALA A 51 13.79 -81.30 -96.80
N GLN A 52 15.12 -81.19 -96.75
CA GLN A 52 15.86 -80.85 -95.53
C GLN A 52 15.50 -79.44 -95.05
N ASN A 53 15.37 -78.47 -95.96
CA ASN A 53 14.91 -77.12 -95.65
C ASN A 53 13.47 -77.11 -95.12
N ALA A 54 12.53 -77.78 -95.78
CA ALA A 54 11.13 -77.83 -95.32
C ALA A 54 10.96 -78.50 -93.95
N ARG A 55 11.71 -79.58 -93.68
CA ARG A 55 11.74 -80.21 -92.34
C ARG A 55 12.37 -79.30 -91.29
N SER A 56 13.41 -78.56 -91.68
CA SER A 56 14.05 -77.57 -90.80
C SER A 56 13.09 -76.41 -90.50
N GLU A 57 12.31 -75.96 -91.47
CA GLU A 57 11.28 -74.93 -91.30
C GLU A 57 10.11 -75.41 -90.43
N LEU A 58 9.63 -76.65 -90.62
CA LEU A 58 8.59 -77.24 -89.78
C LEU A 58 9.06 -77.43 -88.34
N ALA A 59 10.28 -77.93 -88.13
CA ALA A 59 10.88 -78.01 -86.80
C ALA A 59 11.03 -76.61 -86.16
N ALA A 60 11.46 -75.61 -86.94
CA ALA A 60 11.57 -74.23 -86.46
C ALA A 60 10.21 -73.61 -86.08
N THR A 61 9.15 -73.92 -86.82
CA THR A 61 7.79 -73.43 -86.51
C THR A 61 7.17 -74.14 -85.31
N LEU A 62 7.39 -75.45 -85.15
CA LEU A 62 6.97 -76.18 -83.96
C LEU A 62 7.67 -75.67 -82.70
N VAL A 63 9.00 -75.48 -82.76
CA VAL A 63 9.74 -74.86 -81.65
C VAL A 63 9.18 -73.48 -81.33
N LYS A 64 8.89 -72.64 -82.34
CA LYS A 64 8.25 -71.33 -82.12
C LYS A 64 6.86 -71.43 -81.48
N PHE A 65 6.05 -72.40 -81.90
CA PHE A 65 4.72 -72.61 -81.32
C PHE A 65 4.80 -73.09 -79.87
N GLU A 66 5.68 -74.04 -79.57
CA GLU A 66 5.93 -74.51 -78.21
C GLU A 66 6.48 -73.40 -77.31
N CYS A 67 7.40 -72.57 -77.83
CA CYS A 67 7.86 -71.36 -77.16
C CYS A 67 6.68 -70.42 -76.86
N ALA A 68 5.86 -70.06 -77.86
CA ALA A 68 4.70 -69.18 -77.66
C ALA A 68 3.66 -69.75 -76.68
N GLN A 69 3.45 -71.08 -76.68
CA GLN A 69 2.53 -71.74 -75.75
C GLN A 69 3.09 -71.75 -74.32
N SER A 70 4.40 -71.93 -74.16
CA SER A 70 5.08 -71.80 -72.87
C SER A 70 4.98 -70.37 -72.33
N GLU A 71 5.21 -69.37 -73.19
CA GLU A 71 5.05 -67.96 -72.84
C GLU A 71 3.61 -67.63 -72.41
N LEU A 72 2.59 -68.17 -73.09
CA LEU A 72 1.19 -67.99 -72.69
C LEU A 72 0.88 -68.63 -71.32
N ARG A 73 1.43 -69.81 -71.03
CA ARG A 73 1.28 -70.45 -69.71
C ARG A 73 1.95 -69.63 -68.62
N ASP A 74 3.15 -69.12 -68.89
CA ASP A 74 3.89 -68.25 -67.97
C ASP A 74 3.15 -66.94 -67.72
N LEU A 75 2.61 -66.31 -68.77
CA LEU A 75 1.80 -65.09 -68.65
C LEU A 75 0.52 -65.32 -67.85
N ARG A 76 -0.18 -66.45 -68.05
CA ARG A 76 -1.36 -66.80 -67.25
C ARG A 76 -1.02 -67.04 -65.78
N SER A 77 0.09 -67.73 -65.49
CA SER A 77 0.58 -67.91 -64.12
C SER A 77 0.94 -66.58 -63.47
N LYS A 78 1.62 -65.69 -64.21
CA LYS A 78 1.91 -64.31 -63.77
C LYS A 78 0.63 -63.51 -63.52
N MET A 79 -0.39 -63.64 -64.37
CA MET A 79 -1.67 -62.97 -64.18
C MET A 79 -2.39 -63.47 -62.92
N LEU A 80 -2.44 -64.79 -62.70
CA LEU A 80 -3.07 -65.37 -61.50
C LEU A 80 -2.34 -64.96 -60.21
N SER A 81 -1.00 -64.95 -60.22
CA SER A 81 -0.23 -64.47 -59.07
C SER A 81 -0.45 -62.97 -58.79
N LYS A 82 -0.63 -62.16 -59.84
CA LYS A 82 -1.01 -60.75 -59.70
C LYS A 82 -2.43 -60.58 -59.16
N GLU A 83 -3.39 -61.41 -59.57
CA GLU A 83 -4.76 -61.39 -59.05
C GLU A 83 -4.80 -61.73 -57.55
N VAL A 84 -4.07 -62.77 -57.13
CA VAL A 84 -3.94 -63.11 -55.69
C VAL A 84 -3.33 -61.95 -54.91
N SER A 85 -2.26 -61.35 -55.41
CA SER A 85 -1.64 -60.17 -54.80
C SER A 85 -2.61 -58.98 -54.70
N CYS A 86 -3.45 -58.74 -55.71
CA CYS A 86 -4.49 -57.71 -55.66
C CYS A 86 -5.55 -57.99 -54.58
N GLN A 87 -5.94 -59.26 -54.39
CA GLN A 87 -6.91 -59.65 -53.36
C GLN A 87 -6.32 -59.49 -51.94
N GLU A 88 -5.07 -59.87 -51.74
CA GLU A 88 -4.33 -59.66 -50.48
C GLU A 88 -4.25 -58.16 -50.15
N LEU A 89 -3.85 -57.33 -51.11
CA LEU A 89 -3.82 -55.87 -50.94
C LEU A 89 -5.20 -55.28 -50.61
N LYS A 90 -6.27 -55.82 -51.20
CA LYS A 90 -7.65 -55.40 -50.90
C LYS A 90 -8.05 -55.76 -49.47
N ALA A 91 -7.71 -56.96 -48.99
CA ALA A 91 -7.96 -57.37 -47.60
C ALA A 91 -7.16 -56.52 -46.61
N GLU A 92 -5.90 -56.22 -46.94
CA GLU A 92 -5.07 -55.33 -46.13
C GLU A 92 -5.67 -53.92 -46.06
N MET A 93 -6.13 -53.37 -47.19
CA MET A 93 -6.82 -52.08 -47.25
C MET A 93 -8.08 -52.05 -46.36
N GLU A 94 -8.91 -53.09 -46.37
CA GLU A 94 -10.10 -53.15 -45.50
C GLU A 94 -9.72 -53.26 -44.01
N SER A 95 -8.68 -54.02 -43.67
CA SER A 95 -8.14 -54.06 -42.31
C SER A 95 -7.65 -52.68 -41.84
N TYR A 96 -6.97 -51.93 -42.72
CA TYR A 96 -6.58 -50.54 -42.42
C TYR A 96 -7.79 -49.63 -42.21
N LYS A 97 -8.85 -49.75 -43.02
CA LYS A 97 -10.09 -48.96 -42.85
C LYS A 97 -10.76 -49.25 -41.52
N GLU A 98 -10.88 -50.51 -41.14
CA GLU A 98 -11.47 -50.90 -39.86
C GLU A 98 -10.64 -50.38 -38.68
N ASN A 99 -9.33 -50.56 -38.73
CA ASN A 99 -8.42 -50.03 -37.71
C ASN A 99 -8.54 -48.50 -37.60
N ASN A 100 -8.64 -47.80 -38.73
CA ASN A 100 -8.86 -46.36 -38.75
C ASN A 100 -10.19 -45.96 -38.13
N ALA A 101 -11.28 -46.68 -38.41
CA ALA A 101 -12.59 -46.43 -37.81
C ALA A 101 -12.58 -46.65 -36.28
N ARG A 102 -11.95 -47.73 -35.80
CA ARG A 102 -11.78 -47.99 -34.36
C ARG A 102 -10.96 -46.90 -33.67
N LYS A 103 -9.83 -46.50 -34.27
CA LYS A 103 -9.02 -45.38 -33.78
C LYS A 103 -9.80 -44.07 -33.77
N SER A 104 -10.58 -43.79 -34.81
CA SER A 104 -11.42 -42.59 -34.88
C SER A 104 -12.49 -42.57 -33.79
N SER A 105 -13.15 -43.70 -33.52
CA SER A 105 -14.15 -43.82 -32.45
C SER A 105 -13.53 -43.61 -31.07
N LEU A 106 -12.38 -44.24 -30.82
CA LEU A 106 -11.61 -44.03 -29.59
C LEU A 106 -11.21 -42.55 -29.43
N LEU A 107 -10.78 -41.91 -30.52
CA LEU A 107 -10.39 -40.50 -30.51
C LEU A 107 -11.59 -39.60 -30.17
N THR A 108 -12.78 -39.88 -30.71
CA THR A 108 -14.02 -39.17 -30.34
C THR A 108 -14.34 -39.36 -28.85
N SER A 109 -14.33 -40.58 -28.34
CA SER A 109 -14.59 -40.84 -26.91
C SER A 109 -13.58 -40.16 -25.99
N LEU A 110 -12.30 -40.12 -26.37
CA LEU A 110 -11.28 -39.40 -25.64
C LEU A 110 -11.50 -37.89 -25.68
N ARG A 111 -11.95 -37.34 -26.81
CA ARG A 111 -12.31 -35.92 -26.92
C ARG A 111 -13.50 -35.57 -26.03
N ASP A 112 -14.55 -36.38 -26.03
CA ASP A 112 -15.72 -36.18 -25.19
C ASP A 112 -15.32 -36.20 -23.70
N ARG A 113 -14.45 -37.14 -23.32
CA ARG A 113 -13.94 -37.23 -21.95
C ARG A 113 -13.09 -36.03 -21.55
N VAL A 114 -12.27 -35.50 -22.47
CA VAL A 114 -11.50 -34.27 -22.22
C VAL A 114 -12.45 -33.08 -22.03
N GLN A 115 -13.48 -32.96 -22.87
CA GLN A 115 -14.47 -31.90 -22.73
C GLN A 115 -15.22 -31.97 -21.39
N GLU A 116 -15.65 -33.15 -20.96
CA GLU A 116 -16.27 -33.34 -19.64
C GLU A 116 -15.35 -32.87 -18.50
N LEU A 117 -14.07 -33.24 -18.55
CA LEU A 117 -13.09 -32.83 -17.53
C LEU A 117 -12.81 -31.33 -17.57
N GLU A 118 -12.83 -30.71 -18.76
CA GLU A 118 -12.72 -29.26 -18.92
C GLU A 118 -13.96 -28.54 -18.32
N GLU A 119 -15.16 -29.06 -18.55
CA GLU A 119 -16.41 -28.53 -17.98
C GLU A 119 -16.44 -28.68 -16.45
N GLU A 120 -16.03 -29.85 -15.91
CA GLU A 120 -15.90 -30.09 -14.47
C GLU A 120 -14.85 -29.15 -13.84
N SER A 121 -13.71 -28.95 -14.50
CA SER A 121 -12.67 -28.01 -14.08
C SER A 121 -13.18 -26.56 -14.05
N ALA A 122 -13.94 -26.15 -15.07
CA ALA A 122 -14.55 -24.83 -15.13
C ALA A 122 -15.60 -24.64 -14.01
N ALA A 123 -16.44 -25.63 -13.75
CA ALA A 123 -17.41 -25.61 -12.66
C ALA A 123 -16.72 -25.54 -11.29
N LEU A 124 -15.65 -26.31 -11.09
CA LEU A 124 -14.85 -26.30 -9.86
C LEU A 124 -14.17 -24.94 -9.65
N SER A 125 -13.59 -24.35 -10.70
CA SER A 125 -13.00 -23.02 -10.67
C SER A 125 -14.04 -21.96 -10.28
N THR A 126 -15.24 -22.02 -10.87
CA THR A 126 -16.34 -21.10 -10.55
C THR A 126 -16.81 -21.27 -9.10
N SER A 127 -16.91 -22.50 -8.62
CA SER A 127 -17.25 -22.81 -7.22
C SER A 127 -16.18 -22.26 -6.25
N LYS A 128 -14.90 -22.46 -6.58
CA LYS A 128 -13.75 -21.94 -5.82
C LYS A 128 -13.76 -20.42 -5.73
N ILE A 129 -13.99 -19.71 -6.84
CA ILE A 129 -14.10 -18.25 -6.84
C ILE A 129 -15.24 -17.80 -5.92
N ARG A 130 -16.39 -18.48 -5.96
CA ARG A 130 -17.54 -18.15 -5.10
C ARG A 130 -17.24 -18.34 -3.62
N THR A 131 -16.57 -19.42 -3.24
CA THR A 131 -16.20 -19.68 -1.84
C THR A 131 -15.12 -18.70 -1.37
N GLU A 132 -14.14 -18.36 -2.21
CA GLU A 132 -13.13 -17.33 -1.93
C GLU A 132 -13.76 -15.95 -1.71
N ILE A 133 -14.71 -15.53 -2.55
CA ILE A 133 -15.46 -14.27 -2.37
C ILE A 133 -16.22 -14.28 -1.04
N THR A 134 -16.90 -15.38 -0.72
CA THR A 134 -17.65 -15.51 0.55
C THR A 134 -16.72 -15.44 1.76
N ALA A 135 -15.57 -16.13 1.70
CA ALA A 135 -14.56 -16.08 2.75
C ALA A 135 -13.96 -14.68 2.90
N HIS A 136 -13.65 -13.98 1.80
CA HIS A 136 -13.17 -12.60 1.82
C HIS A 136 -14.19 -11.64 2.44
N THR A 137 -15.47 -11.77 2.12
CA THR A 137 -16.54 -10.97 2.73
C THR A 137 -16.61 -11.21 4.25
N ALA A 138 -16.61 -12.47 4.69
CA ALA A 138 -16.64 -12.81 6.11
C ALA A 138 -15.38 -12.35 6.87
N ILE A 139 -14.20 -12.38 6.22
CA ILE A 139 -12.96 -11.83 6.78
C ILE A 139 -13.06 -10.31 6.93
N LYS A 140 -13.58 -9.62 5.92
CA LYS A 140 -13.76 -8.16 5.94
C LYS A 140 -14.73 -7.73 7.05
N GLU A 141 -15.86 -8.41 7.19
CA GLU A 141 -16.82 -8.19 8.28
C GLU A 141 -16.18 -8.44 9.66
N ASN A 142 -15.42 -9.53 9.81
CA ASN A 142 -14.68 -9.81 11.05
C ASN A 142 -13.63 -8.73 11.37
N GLN A 143 -12.94 -8.20 10.37
CA GLN A 143 -12.00 -7.10 10.54
C GLN A 143 -12.71 -5.81 10.98
N GLU A 144 -13.87 -5.52 10.41
CA GLU A 144 -14.68 -4.36 10.80
C GLU A 144 -15.22 -4.49 12.22
N LEU A 145 -15.70 -5.67 12.61
CA LEU A 145 -16.09 -5.96 13.98
C LEU A 145 -14.91 -5.83 14.95
N LYS A 146 -13.72 -6.32 14.59
CA LYS A 146 -12.50 -6.14 15.41
C LYS A 146 -12.15 -4.66 15.58
N LYS A 147 -12.22 -3.85 14.52
CA LYS A 147 -12.00 -2.40 14.60
C LYS A 147 -13.02 -1.76 15.55
N LYS A 148 -14.29 -2.14 15.45
CA LYS A 148 -15.36 -1.62 16.33
C LYS A 148 -15.16 -2.01 17.79
N VAL A 149 -14.68 -3.23 18.06
CA VAL A 149 -14.33 -3.68 19.42
C VAL A 149 -13.17 -2.84 19.98
N VAL A 150 -12.12 -2.61 19.19
CA VAL A 150 -11.00 -1.76 19.60
C VAL A 150 -11.47 -0.32 19.87
N GLU A 151 -12.27 0.27 18.98
CA GLU A 151 -12.81 1.61 19.15
C GLU A 151 -13.68 1.73 20.41
N LEU A 152 -14.54 0.74 20.67
CA LEU A 152 -15.35 0.70 21.89
C LEU A 152 -14.47 0.54 23.15
N ASN A 153 -13.42 -0.27 23.08
CA ASN A 153 -12.48 -0.44 24.19
C ASN A 153 -11.67 0.83 24.45
N GLU A 154 -11.26 1.55 23.40
CA GLU A 154 -10.61 2.86 23.50
C GLU A 154 -11.56 3.90 24.10
N LYS A 155 -12.83 3.94 23.68
CA LYS A 155 -13.85 4.81 24.27
C LYS A 155 -14.08 4.49 25.75
N LEU A 156 -14.16 3.22 26.10
CA LEU A 156 -14.30 2.78 27.50
C LEU A 156 -13.08 3.19 28.32
N GLN A 157 -11.88 2.95 27.81
CA GLN A 157 -10.64 3.31 28.50
C GLN A 157 -10.50 4.83 28.65
N LYS A 158 -10.90 5.61 27.61
CA LYS A 158 -10.95 7.07 27.67
C LYS A 158 -11.93 7.54 28.74
N CYS A 159 -13.16 7.03 28.75
CA CYS A 159 -14.16 7.36 29.77
C CYS A 159 -13.69 6.99 31.18
N SER A 160 -13.02 5.84 31.34
CA SER A 160 -12.43 5.43 32.61
C SER A 160 -11.30 6.36 33.05
N LYS A 161 -10.41 6.77 32.14
CA LYS A 161 -9.33 7.73 32.42
C LYS A 161 -9.90 9.10 32.77
N GLU A 162 -10.88 9.57 32.00
CA GLU A 162 -11.58 10.83 32.24
C GLU A 162 -12.33 10.81 33.59
N ASN A 163 -12.92 9.68 33.98
CA ASN A 163 -13.54 9.54 35.30
C ASN A 163 -12.51 9.50 36.43
N GLU A 164 -11.39 8.79 36.26
CA GLU A 164 -10.25 8.81 37.19
C GLU A 164 -9.66 10.21 37.34
N GLU A 165 -9.49 10.92 36.22
CA GLU A 165 -8.96 12.28 36.15
C GLU A 165 -9.94 13.29 36.72
N ASN A 166 -11.23 13.18 36.43
CA ASN A 166 -12.28 13.96 37.09
C ASN A 166 -12.29 13.71 38.60
N LYS A 167 -12.13 12.46 39.06
CA LYS A 167 -12.06 12.16 40.49
C LYS A 167 -10.81 12.74 41.14
N LYS A 168 -9.66 12.67 40.46
CA LYS A 168 -8.41 13.31 40.90
C LYS A 168 -8.52 14.82 40.89
N GLN A 169 -9.13 15.41 39.86
CA GLN A 169 -9.35 16.83 39.71
C GLN A 169 -10.35 17.34 40.75
N VAL A 170 -11.43 16.62 41.03
CA VAL A 170 -12.35 16.95 42.13
C VAL A 170 -11.62 16.88 43.47
N SER A 171 -10.81 15.84 43.70
CA SER A 171 -10.03 15.72 44.94
C SER A 171 -8.97 16.82 45.06
N LYS A 172 -8.32 17.18 43.96
CA LYS A 172 -7.33 18.27 43.87
C LYS A 172 -8.02 19.61 44.06
N ASN A 173 -9.13 19.88 43.39
CA ASN A 173 -9.94 21.09 43.56
C ASN A 173 -10.46 21.21 44.99
N CYS A 174 -10.86 20.11 45.65
CA CYS A 174 -11.25 20.15 47.05
C CYS A 174 -10.05 20.54 47.94
N ARG A 175 -8.89 19.91 47.74
CA ARG A 175 -7.66 20.26 48.48
C ARG A 175 -7.21 21.68 48.17
N GLU A 176 -7.22 22.09 46.93
CA GLU A 176 -6.88 23.44 46.47
C GLU A 176 -7.88 24.46 46.96
N HIS A 177 -9.18 24.14 47.08
CA HIS A 177 -10.15 25.03 47.71
C HIS A 177 -9.89 25.16 49.21
N GLU A 178 -9.54 24.06 49.88
CA GLU A 178 -9.25 24.04 51.30
C GLU A 178 -7.93 24.75 51.61
N GLU A 179 -6.90 24.51 50.80
CA GLU A 179 -5.61 25.20 50.79
C GLU A 179 -5.75 26.65 50.34
N PHE A 180 -6.59 26.98 49.35
CA PHE A 180 -6.87 28.35 48.93
C PHE A 180 -7.62 29.09 50.02
N LEU A 181 -8.57 28.48 50.72
CA LEU A 181 -9.22 29.12 51.87
C LEU A 181 -8.22 29.37 53.00
N THR A 182 -7.26 28.46 53.17
CA THR A 182 -6.19 28.60 54.16
C THR A 182 -5.17 29.66 53.74
N GLN A 183 -4.66 29.62 52.50
CA GLN A 183 -3.73 30.60 51.93
C GLN A 183 -4.37 31.97 51.71
N LEU A 184 -5.66 32.04 51.37
CA LEU A 184 -6.40 33.30 51.29
C LEU A 184 -6.54 33.92 52.68
N ARG A 185 -6.72 33.10 53.73
CA ARG A 185 -6.64 33.58 55.11
C ARG A 185 -5.23 34.02 55.49
N ASP A 186 -4.20 33.28 55.09
CA ASP A 186 -2.80 33.57 55.44
C ASP A 186 -2.21 34.74 54.63
N CYS A 187 -2.54 34.88 53.34
CA CYS A 187 -2.06 35.93 52.44
C CYS A 187 -2.83 37.25 52.59
N LEU A 188 -4.08 37.20 53.02
CA LEU A 188 -4.86 38.41 53.28
C LEU A 188 -4.61 38.97 54.69
N ASP A 189 -3.76 38.32 55.50
CA ASP A 189 -3.31 38.71 56.85
C ASP A 189 -4.30 39.64 57.56
N PRO A 190 -5.46 39.11 58.00
CA PRO A 190 -6.37 39.89 58.80
C PRO A 190 -5.68 40.15 60.14
N ASP A 191 -5.18 41.37 60.27
CA ASP A 191 -4.49 41.99 61.42
C ASP A 191 -4.69 41.22 62.74
N GLU A 192 -3.57 40.88 63.37
CA GLU A 192 -3.30 39.86 64.41
C GLU A 192 -4.07 40.00 65.74
N ARG A 193 -5.26 40.59 65.74
CA ARG A 193 -6.06 40.86 66.95
C ARG A 193 -7.56 40.76 66.66
N ASN A 194 -8.07 39.57 66.34
CA ASN A 194 -9.35 39.05 66.86
C ASN A 194 -9.67 37.69 66.26
N ASP A 195 -10.19 36.79 67.11
CA ASP A 195 -10.74 35.50 66.71
C ASP A 195 -11.81 35.67 65.61
N LYS A 196 -11.53 35.08 64.44
CA LYS A 196 -12.37 34.97 63.22
C LYS A 196 -12.55 36.26 62.42
N ALA A 197 -11.62 36.51 61.49
CA ALA A 197 -11.91 37.34 60.31
C ALA A 197 -13.14 36.78 59.56
N SER A 198 -14.14 37.62 59.33
CA SER A 198 -15.38 37.27 58.65
C SER A 198 -15.14 37.12 57.15
N ASP A 199 -15.92 36.26 56.48
CA ASP A 199 -15.89 36.12 55.03
C ASP A 199 -16.09 37.47 54.30
N GLU A 200 -16.77 38.42 54.94
CA GLU A 200 -16.98 39.79 54.47
C GLU A 200 -15.66 40.59 54.25
N ASP A 201 -14.68 40.45 55.14
CA ASP A 201 -13.43 41.21 55.08
C ASP A 201 -12.51 40.68 53.96
N LEU A 202 -12.52 39.36 53.76
CA LEU A 202 -11.85 38.71 52.64
C LEU A 202 -12.45 39.17 51.31
N ILE A 203 -13.78 39.34 51.24
CA ILE A 203 -14.48 39.83 50.03
C ILE A 203 -14.06 41.26 49.66
N LEU A 204 -13.86 42.15 50.65
CA LEU A 204 -13.43 43.52 50.39
C LEU A 204 -12.01 43.57 49.80
N LYS A 205 -11.09 42.78 50.34
CA LYS A 205 -9.71 42.75 49.83
C LYS A 205 -9.60 42.12 48.44
N LEU A 206 -10.41 41.10 48.18
CA LEU A 206 -10.55 40.46 46.87
C LEU A 206 -11.11 41.44 45.82
N ARG A 207 -11.98 42.36 46.23
CA ARG A 207 -12.49 43.44 45.38
C ARG A 207 -11.41 44.47 45.01
N GLU A 208 -10.47 44.76 45.90
CA GLU A 208 -9.33 45.64 45.58
C GLU A 208 -8.38 44.99 44.56
N LEU A 209 -7.98 43.73 44.79
CA LEU A 209 -7.13 42.97 43.86
C LEU A 209 -7.78 42.79 42.49
N ARG A 210 -9.12 42.67 42.44
CA ARG A 210 -9.84 42.64 41.17
C ARG A 210 -9.67 43.93 40.36
N LYS A 211 -9.69 45.10 41.01
CA LYS A 211 -9.49 46.39 40.32
C LYS A 211 -8.07 46.50 39.75
N GLU A 212 -7.08 46.03 40.50
CA GLU A 212 -5.69 45.99 40.04
C GLU A 212 -5.51 45.01 38.86
N ASN A 213 -6.18 43.85 38.90
CA ASN A 213 -6.19 42.89 37.79
C ASN A 213 -6.85 43.47 36.52
N GLU A 214 -7.95 44.21 36.67
CA GLU A 214 -8.60 44.92 35.56
C GLU A 214 -7.65 45.97 34.93
N PHE A 215 -6.86 46.67 35.74
CA PHE A 215 -5.84 47.60 35.25
C PHE A 215 -4.71 46.88 34.49
N VAL A 216 -4.18 45.78 35.02
CA VAL A 216 -3.14 44.97 34.34
C VAL A 216 -3.65 44.37 33.03
N LYS A 217 -4.90 43.88 33.01
CA LYS A 217 -5.56 43.44 31.76
C LYS A 217 -5.63 44.56 30.72
N GLY A 218 -5.91 45.79 31.15
CA GLY A 218 -5.84 46.96 30.28
C GLY A 218 -4.45 47.15 29.66
N GLN A 219 -3.37 46.98 30.43
CA GLN A 219 -2.00 47.05 29.89
C GLN A 219 -1.70 45.91 28.90
N ILE A 220 -2.20 44.70 29.16
CA ILE A 220 -2.03 43.56 28.24
C ILE A 220 -2.68 43.86 26.89
N VAL A 221 -3.89 44.41 26.87
CA VAL A 221 -4.58 44.78 25.61
C VAL A 221 -3.76 45.79 24.81
N ILE A 222 -3.19 46.80 25.46
CA ILE A 222 -2.33 47.80 24.80
C ILE A 222 -1.07 47.14 24.20
N LEU A 223 -0.47 46.18 24.92
CA LEU A 223 0.70 45.44 24.43
C LEU A 223 0.33 44.52 23.25
N GLU A 224 -0.82 43.86 23.30
CA GLU A 224 -1.34 43.02 22.21
C GLU A 224 -1.61 43.86 20.94
N GLU A 225 -2.20 45.03 21.09
CA GLU A 225 -2.38 45.99 19.99
C GLU A 225 -1.03 46.41 19.38
N THR A 226 -0.03 46.68 20.21
CA THR A 226 1.32 47.04 19.75
C THR A 226 1.99 45.89 18.99
N ILE A 227 1.84 44.65 19.47
CA ILE A 227 2.34 43.45 18.77
C ILE A 227 1.65 43.28 17.41
N ASN A 228 0.32 43.45 17.35
CA ASN A 228 -0.43 43.36 16.11
C ASN A 228 0.04 44.40 15.07
N VAL A 229 0.31 45.63 15.51
CA VAL A 229 0.88 46.67 14.63
C VAL A 229 2.23 46.23 14.08
N HIS A 230 3.14 45.75 14.93
CA HIS A 230 4.45 45.25 14.48
C HIS A 230 4.35 44.03 13.55
N GLU A 231 3.38 43.14 13.76
CA GLU A 231 3.15 41.99 12.88
C GLU A 231 2.67 42.46 11.49
N MET A 232 1.78 43.44 11.44
CA MET A 232 1.32 44.06 10.20
C MET A 232 2.48 44.76 9.47
N GLU A 233 3.33 45.50 10.19
CA GLU A 233 4.52 46.15 9.63
C GLU A 233 5.52 45.13 9.08
N ALA A 234 5.76 44.03 9.81
CA ALA A 234 6.63 42.95 9.36
C ALA A 234 6.05 42.26 8.10
N LYS A 235 4.72 42.09 8.02
CA LYS A 235 4.06 41.56 6.83
C LYS A 235 4.22 42.49 5.63
N ALA A 236 3.97 43.79 5.79
CA ALA A 236 4.18 44.77 4.73
C ALA A 236 5.65 44.83 4.27
N SER A 237 6.60 44.68 5.21
CA SER A 237 8.03 44.61 4.92
C SER A 237 8.38 43.36 4.10
N ARG A 238 7.87 42.19 4.47
CA ARG A 238 8.05 40.94 3.70
C ARG A 238 7.50 41.04 2.28
N GLU A 239 6.31 41.61 2.12
CA GLU A 239 5.71 41.83 0.79
C GLU A 239 6.56 42.78 -0.07
N THR A 240 7.12 43.82 0.54
CA THR A 240 8.03 44.76 -0.15
C THR A 240 9.33 44.09 -0.57
N ILE A 241 9.93 43.29 0.31
CA ILE A 241 11.12 42.49 -0.03
C ILE A 241 10.83 41.53 -1.19
N MET A 242 9.68 40.83 -1.16
CA MET A 242 9.29 39.89 -2.22
C MET A 242 9.10 40.60 -3.58
N ARG A 243 8.50 41.79 -3.57
CA ARG A 243 8.33 42.62 -4.78
C ARG A 243 9.68 43.06 -5.33
N LEU A 244 10.56 43.58 -4.48
CA LEU A 244 11.91 43.99 -4.87
C LEU A 244 12.75 42.82 -5.39
N ALA A 245 12.67 41.64 -4.75
CA ALA A 245 13.36 40.45 -5.22
C ALA A 245 12.86 40.01 -6.61
N SER A 246 11.55 40.10 -6.86
CA SER A 246 10.96 39.80 -8.17
C SER A 246 11.42 40.80 -9.24
N GLU A 247 11.51 42.08 -8.88
CA GLU A 247 12.03 43.12 -9.76
C GLU A 247 13.52 42.93 -10.07
N VAL A 248 14.35 42.65 -9.07
CA VAL A 248 15.78 42.32 -9.26
C VAL A 248 15.94 41.12 -10.18
N ASN A 249 15.16 40.04 -9.98
CA ASN A 249 15.21 38.87 -10.87
C ASN A 249 14.81 39.21 -12.31
N ARG A 250 13.80 40.06 -12.50
CA ARG A 250 13.37 40.53 -13.83
C ARG A 250 14.47 41.35 -14.49
N GLU A 251 15.08 42.29 -13.78
CA GLU A 251 16.18 43.10 -14.30
C GLU A 251 17.45 42.27 -14.56
N GLN A 252 17.75 41.27 -13.71
CA GLN A 252 18.85 40.33 -13.96
C GLN A 252 18.65 39.54 -15.24
N LYS A 253 17.42 39.04 -15.51
CA LYS A 253 17.09 38.36 -16.77
C LYS A 253 17.25 39.29 -17.99
N LYS A 254 16.79 40.54 -17.88
CA LYS A 254 16.98 41.54 -18.95
C LYS A 254 18.46 41.86 -19.18
N ALA A 255 19.24 42.04 -18.11
CA ALA A 255 20.67 42.29 -18.20
C ALA A 255 21.41 41.11 -18.85
N ALA A 256 21.04 39.87 -18.52
CA ALA A 256 21.58 38.68 -19.17
C ALA A 256 21.22 38.63 -20.67
N SER A 257 19.98 38.95 -21.04
CA SER A 257 19.56 39.06 -22.45
C SER A 257 20.34 40.13 -23.21
N CYS A 258 20.49 41.32 -22.63
CA CYS A 258 21.25 42.43 -23.21
C CYS A 258 22.73 42.06 -23.38
N THR A 259 23.30 41.33 -22.42
CA THR A 259 24.68 40.82 -22.53
C THR A 259 24.80 39.82 -23.68
N GLY A 260 23.85 38.89 -23.83
CA GLY A 260 23.83 37.94 -24.95
C GLY A 260 23.66 38.61 -26.32
N GLU A 261 22.81 39.64 -26.42
CA GLU A 261 22.66 40.45 -27.64
C GLU A 261 23.95 41.21 -27.97
N LYS A 262 24.61 41.79 -26.96
CA LYS A 262 25.91 42.45 -27.11
C LYS A 262 26.98 41.48 -27.62
N ASP A 263 27.05 40.27 -27.07
CA ASP A 263 28.02 39.26 -27.50
C ASP A 263 27.77 38.82 -28.94
N LYS A 264 26.50 38.68 -29.33
CA LYS A 264 26.12 38.43 -30.72
C LYS A 264 26.55 39.56 -31.65
N LEU A 265 26.28 40.82 -31.28
CA LEU A 265 26.73 41.98 -32.05
C LEU A 265 28.26 42.06 -32.15
N ASN A 266 28.99 41.71 -31.10
CA ASN A 266 30.45 41.63 -31.13
C ASN A 266 30.93 40.55 -32.10
N GLN A 267 30.29 39.38 -32.13
CA GLN A 267 30.61 38.30 -33.06
C GLN A 267 30.32 38.70 -34.51
N ASP A 268 29.19 39.36 -34.76
CA ASP A 268 28.82 39.88 -36.07
C ASP A 268 29.80 40.96 -36.53
N LEU A 269 30.23 41.85 -35.63
CA LEU A 269 31.25 42.86 -35.88
C LEU A 269 32.60 42.22 -36.26
N LEU A 270 33.07 41.21 -35.51
CA LEU A 270 34.30 40.49 -35.84
C LEU A 270 34.22 39.82 -37.21
N SER A 271 33.07 39.23 -37.53
CA SER A 271 32.81 38.61 -38.83
C SER A 271 32.82 39.63 -39.97
N ALA A 272 32.18 40.79 -39.76
CA ALA A 272 32.16 41.89 -40.71
C ALA A 272 33.55 42.51 -40.92
N VAL A 273 34.36 42.63 -39.85
CA VAL A 273 35.76 43.06 -39.92
C VAL A 273 36.58 42.08 -40.76
N GLY A 274 36.44 40.78 -40.53
CA GLY A 274 37.13 39.76 -41.34
C GLY A 274 36.74 39.81 -42.82
N ALA A 275 35.45 40.04 -43.13
CA ALA A 275 34.99 40.23 -44.50
C ALA A 275 35.54 41.52 -45.13
N LYS A 276 35.59 42.62 -44.38
CA LYS A 276 36.19 43.88 -44.82
C LYS A 276 37.68 43.67 -45.15
N GLU A 277 38.44 43.03 -44.28
CA GLU A 277 39.87 42.75 -44.51
C GLU A 277 40.09 41.85 -45.74
N ALA A 278 39.17 40.94 -46.03
CA ALA A 278 39.20 40.13 -47.24
C ALA A 278 39.00 40.97 -48.51
N LEU A 279 38.00 41.85 -48.51
CA LEU A 279 37.77 42.79 -49.60
C LEU A 279 38.95 43.76 -49.79
N GLU A 280 39.55 44.26 -48.70
CA GLU A 280 40.74 45.11 -48.78
C GLU A 280 41.93 44.38 -49.45
N ARG A 281 42.12 43.09 -49.14
CA ARG A 281 43.12 42.25 -49.83
C ARG A 281 42.82 42.09 -51.32
N GLU A 282 41.56 41.87 -51.70
CA GLU A 282 41.16 41.78 -53.11
C GLU A 282 41.37 43.11 -53.84
N VAL A 283 40.96 44.24 -53.25
CA VAL A 283 41.18 45.58 -53.79
C VAL A 283 42.67 45.82 -54.04
N LYS A 284 43.53 45.42 -53.10
CA LYS A 284 44.99 45.54 -53.29
C LYS A 284 45.48 44.70 -54.48
N ILE A 285 45.01 43.46 -54.63
CA ILE A 285 45.34 42.62 -55.79
C ILE A 285 44.84 43.25 -57.10
N PHE A 286 43.62 43.82 -57.11
CA PHE A 286 43.09 44.51 -58.28
C PHE A 286 43.90 45.77 -58.63
N GLN A 287 44.34 46.54 -57.64
CA GLN A 287 45.22 47.69 -57.85
C GLN A 287 46.57 47.27 -58.43
N GLU A 288 47.19 46.20 -57.91
CA GLU A 288 48.44 45.64 -58.44
C GLU A 288 48.28 45.18 -59.89
N ARG A 289 47.18 44.48 -60.21
CA ARG A 289 46.85 44.06 -61.59
C ARG A 289 46.61 45.25 -62.51
N LEU A 290 45.91 46.28 -62.04
CA LEU A 290 45.67 47.49 -62.81
C LEU A 290 46.98 48.21 -63.12
N LEU A 291 47.87 48.35 -62.14
CA LEU A 291 49.20 48.94 -62.33
C LEU A 291 50.04 48.14 -63.33
N ALA A 292 50.04 46.80 -63.23
CA ALA A 292 50.71 45.94 -64.20
C ALA A 292 50.13 46.10 -65.61
N GLY A 293 48.79 46.13 -65.73
CA GLY A 293 48.11 46.36 -67.00
C GLY A 293 48.43 47.72 -67.62
N GLN A 294 48.49 48.78 -66.80
CA GLN A 294 48.89 50.12 -67.21
C GLN A 294 50.33 50.13 -67.77
N GLN A 295 51.27 49.48 -67.08
CA GLN A 295 52.65 49.36 -67.55
C GLN A 295 52.76 48.63 -68.90
N VAL A 296 51.99 47.55 -69.08
CA VAL A 296 51.94 46.82 -70.36
C VAL A 296 51.33 47.69 -71.46
N TRP A 297 50.26 48.43 -71.17
CA TRP A 297 49.64 49.34 -72.12
C TRP A 297 50.60 50.47 -72.53
N ASP A 298 51.31 51.07 -71.57
CA ASP A 298 52.31 52.10 -71.83
C ASP A 298 53.47 51.56 -72.69
N ALA A 299 53.94 50.33 -72.43
CA ALA A 299 54.94 49.66 -73.25
C ALA A 299 54.46 49.41 -74.68
N SER A 300 53.24 48.90 -74.85
CA SER A 300 52.64 48.68 -76.17
C SER A 300 52.43 49.99 -76.94
N LYS A 301 52.01 51.06 -76.25
CA LYS A 301 51.90 52.40 -76.84
C LYS A 301 53.24 52.91 -77.34
N GLN A 302 54.32 52.67 -76.60
CA GLN A 302 55.68 53.00 -77.04
C GLN A 302 56.09 52.17 -78.26
N GLU A 303 55.82 50.86 -78.28
CA GLU A 303 56.09 49.99 -79.43
C GLU A 303 55.34 50.43 -80.69
N VAL A 304 54.05 50.74 -80.58
CA VAL A 304 53.25 51.28 -81.69
C VAL A 304 53.83 52.60 -82.19
N SER A 305 54.32 53.46 -81.29
CA SER A 305 54.97 54.71 -81.69
C SER A 305 56.27 54.47 -82.47
N LEU A 306 57.05 53.44 -82.10
CA LEU A 306 58.26 53.02 -82.81
C LEU A 306 57.93 52.42 -84.18
N LEU A 307 56.93 51.54 -84.25
CA LEU A 307 56.44 50.96 -85.50
C LEU A 307 55.90 52.01 -86.45
N LYS A 308 55.21 53.05 -85.94
CA LYS A 308 54.74 54.16 -86.77
C LYS A 308 55.91 54.97 -87.35
N LYS A 309 57.00 55.15 -86.59
CA LYS A 309 58.23 55.80 -87.10
C LYS A 309 58.89 54.95 -88.18
N SER A 310 59.09 53.65 -87.94
CA SER A 310 59.72 52.75 -88.93
C SER A 310 58.86 52.60 -90.19
N SER A 311 57.52 52.54 -90.04
CA SER A 311 56.60 52.54 -91.18
C SER A 311 56.70 53.83 -92.00
N SER A 312 56.83 55.00 -91.37
CA SER A 312 57.04 56.26 -92.08
C SER A 312 58.40 56.30 -92.80
N GLU A 313 59.45 55.72 -92.21
CA GLU A 313 60.75 55.58 -92.87
C GLU A 313 60.70 54.63 -94.07
N LEU A 314 60.02 53.49 -93.93
CA LEU A 314 59.74 52.55 -95.02
C LEU A 314 58.91 53.18 -96.14
N GLU A 315 57.91 54.01 -95.79
CA GLU A 315 57.11 54.71 -96.78
C GLU A 315 57.94 55.74 -97.56
N LYS A 316 58.85 56.45 -96.87
CA LYS A 316 59.83 57.34 -97.53
C LYS A 316 60.78 56.56 -98.46
N SER A 317 61.28 55.39 -98.04
CA SER A 317 62.17 54.58 -98.87
C SER A 317 61.44 53.94 -100.06
N LEU A 318 60.19 53.53 -99.87
CA LEU A 318 59.31 53.05 -100.94
C LEU A 318 59.05 54.16 -101.96
N LYS A 319 58.76 55.39 -101.50
CA LYS A 319 58.58 56.55 -102.37
C LYS A 319 59.85 56.82 -103.19
N ALA A 320 61.01 56.82 -102.55
CA ALA A 320 62.30 56.98 -103.23
C ALA A 320 62.55 55.87 -104.27
N SER A 321 62.17 54.63 -103.96
CA SER A 321 62.24 53.50 -104.91
C SER A 321 61.29 53.65 -106.09
N GLN A 322 60.04 54.07 -105.84
CA GLN A 322 59.05 54.35 -106.90
C GLN A 322 59.53 55.47 -107.83
N ASP A 323 60.12 56.53 -107.28
CA ASP A 323 60.69 57.62 -108.07
C ASP A 323 61.88 57.12 -108.93
N ALA A 324 62.69 56.18 -108.43
CA ALA A 324 63.74 55.51 -109.22
C ALA A 324 63.18 54.59 -110.32
N VAL A 325 62.07 53.89 -110.06
CA VAL A 325 61.38 53.04 -111.04
C VAL A 325 60.75 53.87 -112.16
N THR A 326 60.09 54.99 -111.84
CA THR A 326 59.52 55.89 -112.86
C THR A 326 60.60 56.53 -113.74
N ALA A 327 61.74 56.89 -113.15
CA ALA A 327 62.92 57.32 -113.92
C ALA A 327 63.40 56.22 -114.89
N SER A 328 63.46 54.96 -114.45
CA SER A 328 63.85 53.81 -115.30
C SER A 328 62.81 53.48 -116.38
N GLN A 329 61.51 53.61 -116.10
CA GLN A 329 60.42 53.39 -117.06
C GLN A 329 60.40 54.45 -118.16
N SER A 330 60.73 55.69 -117.86
CA SER A 330 60.84 56.75 -118.87
C SER A 330 61.96 56.46 -119.89
N GLN A 331 63.07 55.86 -119.44
CA GLN A 331 64.14 55.38 -120.32
C GLN A 331 63.66 54.21 -121.21
N TYR A 332 62.89 53.27 -120.66
CA TYR A 332 62.31 52.14 -121.39
C TYR A 332 61.29 52.57 -122.47
N PHE A 333 60.49 53.61 -122.22
CA PHE A 333 59.54 54.14 -123.21
C PHE A 333 60.26 54.72 -124.44
N SER A 334 61.36 55.44 -124.24
CA SER A 334 62.21 55.97 -125.34
C SER A 334 62.87 54.86 -126.19
N PHE A 335 63.13 53.70 -125.58
CA PHE A 335 63.65 52.51 -126.27
C PHE A 335 62.57 51.82 -127.11
N ARG A 336 61.34 51.73 -126.59
CA ARG A 336 60.19 51.10 -127.27
C ARG A 336 59.75 51.87 -128.53
N GLU A 337 59.86 53.19 -128.51
CA GLU A 337 59.55 54.06 -129.66
C GLU A 337 60.52 53.83 -130.84
N LYS A 338 61.79 53.50 -130.55
CA LYS A 338 62.79 53.10 -131.57
C LYS A 338 62.50 51.73 -132.20
N ILE A 339 61.90 50.79 -131.45
CA ILE A 339 61.51 49.46 -131.97
C ILE A 339 60.24 49.52 -132.82
N ALA A 340 59.29 50.41 -132.51
CA ALA A 340 58.06 50.58 -133.30
C ALA A 340 58.34 51.12 -134.72
N ALA A 341 59.44 51.84 -134.94
CA ALA A 341 59.88 52.28 -136.26
C ALA A 341 60.46 51.15 -137.15
N LEU A 342 60.92 50.03 -136.56
CA LEU A 342 61.55 48.90 -137.27
C LEU A 342 60.55 47.82 -137.72
N LEU A 343 59.33 47.79 -137.19
CA LEU A 343 58.35 46.70 -137.41
C LEU A 343 57.22 47.04 -138.41
N ARG A 344 57.36 48.10 -139.20
CA ARG A 344 56.42 48.46 -140.31
C ARG A 344 56.82 47.86 -141.67
N GLY A 345 57.82 46.98 -141.76
CA GLY A 345 58.36 46.53 -143.05
C GLY A 345 58.84 45.09 -143.10
N ARG A 346 57.95 44.10 -142.96
CA ARG A 346 58.19 42.72 -143.48
C ARG A 346 56.89 41.92 -143.57
N LEU A 347 56.08 42.23 -144.59
CA LEU A 347 55.09 41.32 -145.14
C LEU A 347 55.17 41.39 -146.67
N SER A 348 55.90 40.46 -147.29
CA SER A 348 55.73 40.11 -148.71
C SER A 348 56.51 38.85 -149.07
N MET A 349 55.79 37.89 -149.67
CA MET A 349 56.24 36.87 -150.65
C MET A 349 57.30 35.87 -150.15
N THR A 350 57.09 34.55 -150.15
CA THR A 350 56.48 33.66 -151.17
C THR A 350 56.39 32.24 -150.60
N GLY A 351 55.38 31.46 -151.02
CA GLY A 351 55.44 29.98 -151.01
C GLY A 351 54.82 29.27 -149.80
N SER A 352 53.50 29.06 -149.84
CA SER A 352 52.74 28.18 -148.94
C SER A 352 52.68 26.76 -149.50
N THR A 353 53.19 25.79 -148.76
CA THR A 353 52.91 24.36 -148.99
C THR A 353 52.18 23.80 -147.76
N GLU A 354 51.10 23.05 -148.03
CA GLU A 354 50.15 22.46 -147.08
C GLU A 354 50.83 21.61 -145.97
N ASP A 355 52.00 21.05 -146.27
CA ASP A 355 52.80 20.23 -145.35
C ASP A 355 53.28 21.00 -144.11
N THR A 356 53.54 22.31 -144.20
CA THR A 356 54.03 23.10 -143.05
C THR A 356 52.92 23.47 -142.06
N ILE A 357 51.66 23.40 -142.49
CA ILE A 357 50.48 23.61 -141.65
C ILE A 357 50.11 22.29 -140.95
N LEU A 358 50.26 21.15 -141.65
CA LEU A 358 50.05 19.81 -141.09
C LEU A 358 51.06 19.45 -140.00
N GLU A 359 52.34 19.84 -140.15
CA GLU A 359 53.37 19.61 -139.11
C GLU A 359 53.03 20.37 -137.81
N LYS A 360 52.48 21.59 -137.93
CA LYS A 360 52.09 22.43 -136.79
C LYS A 360 50.87 21.91 -136.04
N ILE A 361 49.95 21.24 -136.73
CA ILE A 361 48.79 20.58 -136.10
C ILE A 361 49.24 19.33 -135.34
N ARG A 362 50.19 18.55 -135.89
CA ARG A 362 50.77 17.38 -135.19
C ARG A 362 51.53 17.78 -133.92
N GLU A 363 52.23 18.92 -133.93
CA GLU A 363 52.89 19.44 -132.73
C GLU A 363 51.88 19.83 -131.63
N MET A 364 50.71 20.38 -131.99
CA MET A 364 49.65 20.72 -131.03
C MET A 364 49.00 19.48 -130.40
N ASP A 365 48.71 18.44 -131.18
CA ASP A 365 48.14 17.18 -130.67
C ASP A 365 49.09 16.51 -129.66
N SER A 366 50.40 16.55 -129.91
CA SER A 366 51.41 15.99 -128.98
C SER A 366 51.49 16.73 -127.64
N TRP A 367 51.19 18.04 -127.63
CA TRP A 367 51.13 18.85 -126.40
C TRP A 367 49.86 18.57 -125.59
N GLU A 368 48.73 18.33 -126.25
CA GLU A 368 47.47 17.98 -125.59
C GLU A 368 47.56 16.62 -124.90
N GLU A 369 48.11 15.60 -125.58
CA GLU A 369 48.38 14.29 -124.98
C GLU A 369 49.37 14.36 -123.79
N SER A 370 50.29 15.32 -123.79
CA SER A 370 51.19 15.56 -122.65
C SER A 370 50.46 16.21 -121.46
N ARG A 371 49.48 17.09 -121.70
CA ARG A 371 48.68 17.72 -120.65
C ARG A 371 47.74 16.72 -120.01
N ASP A 372 47.07 15.89 -120.81
CA ASP A 372 46.14 14.88 -120.30
C ASP A 372 46.85 13.85 -119.44
N ARG A 373 48.08 13.46 -119.81
CA ARG A 373 48.95 12.63 -118.95
C ARG A 373 49.25 13.27 -117.60
N MET A 374 49.48 14.59 -117.55
CA MET A 374 49.71 15.32 -116.30
C MET A 374 48.44 15.43 -115.45
N VAL A 375 47.28 15.67 -116.08
CA VAL A 375 45.99 15.73 -115.38
C VAL A 375 45.66 14.37 -114.76
N SER A 376 45.79 13.27 -115.51
CA SER A 376 45.58 11.92 -114.96
C SER A 376 46.53 11.60 -113.81
N GLN A 377 47.77 12.10 -113.84
CA GLN A 377 48.71 11.95 -112.73
C GLN A 377 48.25 12.73 -111.48
N LEU A 378 47.78 13.96 -111.63
CA LEU A 378 47.26 14.76 -110.53
C LEU A 378 45.94 14.19 -109.98
N GLU A 379 45.05 13.70 -110.83
CA GLU A 379 43.81 13.02 -110.43
C GLU A 379 44.11 11.74 -109.64
N ALA A 380 45.12 10.96 -110.05
CA ALA A 380 45.59 9.79 -109.30
C ALA A 380 46.14 10.19 -107.93
N GLN A 381 46.94 11.26 -107.86
CA GLN A 381 47.46 11.77 -106.57
C GLN A 381 46.34 12.30 -105.66
N ILE A 382 45.35 13.00 -106.20
CA ILE A 382 44.18 13.46 -105.44
C ILE A 382 43.38 12.25 -104.93
N SER A 383 43.16 11.24 -105.77
CA SER A 383 42.45 10.01 -105.37
C SER A 383 43.19 9.29 -104.24
N GLU A 384 44.53 9.20 -104.32
CA GLU A 384 45.36 8.61 -103.28
C GLU A 384 45.26 9.39 -101.95
N LEU A 385 45.35 10.73 -102.00
CA LEU A 385 45.23 11.58 -100.81
C LEU A 385 43.83 11.50 -100.18
N VAL A 386 42.77 11.42 -100.98
CA VAL A 386 41.39 11.25 -100.49
C VAL A 386 41.23 9.90 -99.80
N GLU A 387 41.80 8.83 -100.37
CA GLU A 387 41.77 7.50 -99.75
C GLU A 387 42.54 7.48 -98.41
N GLN A 388 43.71 8.13 -98.36
CA GLN A 388 44.49 8.29 -97.12
C GLN A 388 43.73 9.08 -96.06
N LEU A 389 43.09 10.20 -96.42
CA LEU A 389 42.27 10.99 -95.50
C LEU A 389 41.06 10.18 -94.98
N GLY A 390 40.43 9.38 -95.83
CA GLY A 390 39.35 8.47 -95.44
C GLY A 390 39.81 7.41 -94.42
N LYS A 391 40.99 6.80 -94.64
CA LYS A 391 41.61 5.87 -93.69
C LYS A 391 41.92 6.55 -92.36
N GLU A 392 42.50 7.75 -92.39
CA GLU A 392 42.87 8.51 -91.20
C GLU A 392 41.65 8.94 -90.37
N SER A 393 40.59 9.44 -91.04
CA SER A 393 39.31 9.75 -90.39
C SER A 393 38.68 8.51 -89.75
N GLY A 394 38.77 7.35 -90.40
CA GLY A 394 38.30 6.09 -89.85
C GLY A 394 39.07 5.64 -88.61
N PHE A 395 40.39 5.85 -88.59
CA PHE A 395 41.21 5.62 -87.40
C PHE A 395 40.85 6.58 -86.26
N HIS A 396 40.65 7.86 -86.56
CA HIS A 396 40.25 8.86 -85.56
C HIS A 396 38.91 8.53 -84.90
N GLN A 397 37.89 8.16 -85.69
CA GLN A 397 36.59 7.73 -85.17
C GLN A 397 36.71 6.52 -84.23
N LYS A 398 37.53 5.53 -84.59
CA LYS A 398 37.78 4.34 -83.76
C LYS A 398 38.55 4.69 -82.48
N ALA A 399 39.48 5.63 -82.53
CA ALA A 399 40.19 6.13 -81.35
C ALA A 399 39.24 6.85 -80.39
N LEU A 400 38.36 7.72 -80.92
CA LEU A 400 37.36 8.43 -80.13
C LEU A 400 36.36 7.49 -79.44
N GLN A 401 35.85 6.48 -80.15
CA GLN A 401 34.97 5.48 -79.53
C GLN A 401 35.66 4.67 -78.43
N ARG A 402 36.98 4.40 -78.56
CA ARG A 402 37.75 3.75 -77.49
C ARG A 402 37.94 4.69 -76.30
N ALA A 403 38.21 5.97 -76.53
CA ALA A 403 38.32 6.97 -75.47
C ALA A 403 37.01 7.10 -74.70
N GLN A 404 35.88 7.25 -75.38
CA GLN A 404 34.55 7.32 -74.74
C GLN A 404 34.22 6.07 -73.93
N LYS A 405 34.54 4.87 -74.43
CA LYS A 405 34.38 3.62 -73.66
C LYS A 405 35.25 3.60 -72.41
N ALA A 406 36.47 4.12 -72.48
CA ALA A 406 37.37 4.23 -71.33
C ALA A 406 36.87 5.26 -70.32
N GLU A 407 36.34 6.40 -70.76
CA GLU A 407 35.72 7.43 -69.93
C GLU A 407 34.51 6.89 -69.16
N ASN A 408 33.58 6.22 -69.83
CA ASN A 408 32.41 5.61 -69.17
C ASN A 408 32.82 4.55 -68.12
N MET A 409 33.88 3.78 -68.41
CA MET A 409 34.41 2.79 -67.48
C MET A 409 35.07 3.47 -66.27
N LEU A 410 35.78 4.57 -66.49
CA LEU A 410 36.36 5.39 -65.42
C LEU A 410 35.29 6.00 -64.53
N GLU A 411 34.21 6.55 -65.10
CA GLU A 411 33.08 7.10 -64.34
C GLU A 411 32.40 6.03 -63.47
N THR A 412 32.19 4.83 -64.03
CA THR A 412 31.63 3.69 -63.28
C THR A 412 32.54 3.29 -62.12
N LEU A 413 33.85 3.18 -62.36
CA LEU A 413 34.84 2.83 -61.32
C LEU A 413 34.93 3.91 -60.25
N GLN A 414 34.85 5.18 -60.64
CA GLN A 414 34.85 6.31 -59.70
C GLN A 414 33.58 6.29 -58.83
N GLY A 415 32.41 6.00 -59.40
CA GLY A 415 31.18 5.78 -58.64
C GLY A 415 31.31 4.65 -57.61
N GLN A 416 31.89 3.52 -58.00
CA GLN A 416 32.14 2.40 -57.07
C GLN A 416 33.12 2.76 -55.96
N LEU A 417 34.21 3.48 -56.29
CA LEU A 417 35.19 3.91 -55.31
C LEU A 417 34.56 4.84 -54.26
N THR A 418 33.81 5.85 -54.70
CA THR A 418 33.14 6.80 -53.78
C THR A 418 32.13 6.10 -52.88
N HIS A 419 31.41 5.09 -53.38
CA HIS A 419 30.51 4.28 -52.56
C HIS A 419 31.28 3.49 -51.49
N LEU A 420 32.37 2.81 -51.86
CA LEU A 420 33.17 2.04 -50.91
C LEU A 420 33.86 2.93 -49.86
N GLU A 421 34.31 4.12 -50.26
CA GLU A 421 34.83 5.13 -49.33
C GLU A 421 33.76 5.56 -48.31
N ALA A 422 32.52 5.79 -48.76
CA ALA A 422 31.41 6.13 -47.87
C ALA A 422 31.04 4.97 -46.91
N GLU A 423 31.05 3.72 -47.38
CA GLU A 423 30.85 2.54 -46.53
C GLU A 423 31.98 2.40 -45.50
N LEU A 424 33.23 2.65 -45.90
CA LEU A 424 34.37 2.57 -44.99
C LEU A 424 34.27 3.64 -43.88
N VAL A 425 33.89 4.87 -44.25
CA VAL A 425 33.70 5.98 -43.30
C VAL A 425 32.54 5.67 -42.34
N SER A 426 31.38 5.25 -42.86
CA SER A 426 30.23 4.90 -42.03
C SER A 426 30.52 3.71 -41.09
N GLY A 427 31.25 2.70 -41.57
CA GLY A 427 31.74 1.60 -40.75
C GLY A 427 32.73 2.04 -39.67
N GLY A 428 33.59 3.02 -39.97
CA GLY A 428 34.47 3.67 -38.99
C GLY A 428 33.69 4.33 -37.86
N VAL A 429 32.71 5.17 -38.20
CA VAL A 429 31.84 5.85 -37.22
C VAL A 429 31.09 4.83 -36.36
N LEU A 430 30.58 3.74 -36.94
CA LEU A 430 29.89 2.69 -36.19
C LEU A 430 30.83 1.99 -35.19
N ARG A 431 32.06 1.67 -35.59
CA ARG A 431 33.07 1.08 -34.68
C ARG A 431 33.44 2.04 -33.55
N ASP A 432 33.59 3.32 -33.83
CA ASP A 432 33.91 4.33 -32.82
C ASP A 432 32.77 4.47 -31.81
N ASN A 433 31.51 4.48 -32.26
CA ASN A 433 30.34 4.47 -31.39
C ASN A 433 30.28 3.20 -30.51
N LEU A 434 30.54 2.02 -31.08
CA LEU A 434 30.60 0.77 -30.32
C LEU A 434 31.74 0.76 -29.30
N ASN A 435 32.91 1.29 -29.67
CA ASN A 435 34.05 1.44 -28.77
C ASN A 435 33.75 2.42 -27.63
N PHE A 436 33.07 3.54 -27.93
CA PHE A 436 32.64 4.50 -26.92
C PHE A 436 31.66 3.86 -25.92
N GLU A 437 30.66 3.14 -26.40
CA GLU A 437 29.71 2.46 -25.50
C GLU A 437 30.40 1.34 -24.71
N LYS A 438 31.32 0.58 -25.32
CA LYS A 438 32.16 -0.40 -24.61
C LYS A 438 32.99 0.25 -23.49
N GLN A 439 33.59 1.42 -23.73
CA GLN A 439 34.34 2.15 -22.71
C GLN A 439 33.43 2.63 -21.56
N LYS A 440 32.21 3.09 -21.88
CA LYS A 440 31.21 3.47 -20.87
C LYS A 440 30.80 2.27 -20.02
N TYR A 441 30.56 1.11 -20.61
CA TYR A 441 30.28 -0.13 -19.86
C TYR A 441 31.48 -0.57 -19.02
N LEU A 442 32.70 -0.52 -19.55
CA LEU A 442 33.91 -0.83 -18.77
C LEU A 442 34.05 0.07 -17.55
N LYS A 443 33.85 1.39 -17.70
CA LYS A 443 33.84 2.33 -16.57
C LYS A 443 32.77 1.98 -15.53
N PHE A 444 31.58 1.58 -15.97
CA PHE A 444 30.53 1.12 -15.07
C PHE A 444 30.93 -0.16 -14.33
N LEU A 445 31.54 -1.13 -15.02
CA LEU A 445 32.04 -2.35 -14.40
C LEU A 445 33.18 -2.10 -13.41
N ASP A 446 34.07 -1.14 -13.67
CA ASP A 446 35.11 -0.73 -12.73
C ASP A 446 34.51 -0.07 -11.47
N GLN A 447 33.46 0.75 -11.63
CA GLN A 447 32.73 1.29 -10.48
C GLN A 447 32.05 0.18 -9.68
N LEU A 448 31.48 -0.81 -10.37
CA LEU A 448 30.83 -1.95 -9.75
C LEU A 448 31.84 -2.85 -9.01
N SER A 449 33.02 -3.09 -9.58
CA SER A 449 34.10 -3.80 -8.89
C SER A 449 34.48 -3.10 -7.61
N GLN A 450 34.55 -1.77 -7.63
CA GLN A 450 34.95 -1.01 -6.46
C GLN A 450 33.92 -1.11 -5.34
N LYS A 451 32.64 -0.98 -5.70
CA LYS A 451 31.53 -1.14 -4.74
C LYS A 451 31.45 -2.55 -4.18
N MET A 452 31.76 -3.57 -4.98
CA MET A 452 31.75 -4.98 -4.58
C MET A 452 33.05 -5.47 -3.94
N LYS A 453 34.09 -4.61 -3.90
CA LYS A 453 35.47 -4.90 -3.44
C LYS A 453 36.14 -6.03 -4.23
N LEU A 454 36.00 -5.97 -5.56
CA LEU A 454 36.55 -6.93 -6.51
C LEU A 454 37.64 -6.33 -7.41
N ASP A 455 38.09 -5.11 -7.13
CA ASP A 455 38.99 -4.33 -8.02
C ASP A 455 40.24 -5.10 -8.46
N GLN A 456 40.91 -5.77 -7.51
CA GLN A 456 42.13 -6.52 -7.81
C GLN A 456 41.88 -7.72 -8.73
N MET A 457 40.74 -8.42 -8.55
CA MET A 457 40.38 -9.57 -9.38
C MET A 457 39.79 -9.14 -10.72
N ALA A 458 39.07 -8.02 -10.78
CA ALA A 458 38.50 -7.49 -12.00
C ALA A 458 39.60 -6.97 -12.94
N ALA A 459 40.67 -6.38 -12.41
CA ALA A 459 41.78 -5.82 -13.19
C ALA A 459 42.43 -6.82 -14.16
N GLU A 460 42.49 -8.10 -13.80
CA GLU A 460 43.15 -9.16 -14.57
C GLU A 460 42.21 -9.90 -15.55
N LEU A 461 40.91 -9.60 -15.52
CA LEU A 461 39.90 -10.33 -16.29
C LEU A 461 39.31 -9.54 -17.45
N GLY A 462 39.01 -10.26 -18.53
CA GLY A 462 38.25 -9.75 -19.67
C GLY A 462 36.79 -9.41 -19.30
N PHE A 463 36.14 -8.62 -20.16
CA PHE A 463 34.79 -8.08 -19.94
C PHE A 463 33.76 -9.15 -19.51
N ASP A 464 33.71 -10.28 -20.22
CA ASP A 464 32.71 -11.34 -19.95
C ASP A 464 32.94 -12.00 -18.58
N MET A 465 34.20 -12.30 -18.24
CA MET A 465 34.55 -12.94 -16.96
C MET A 465 34.30 -12.02 -15.75
N ARG A 466 34.40 -10.69 -15.94
CA ARG A 466 34.04 -9.72 -14.88
C ARG A 466 32.55 -9.80 -14.55
N LEU A 467 31.68 -9.98 -15.54
CA LEU A 467 30.24 -10.13 -15.32
C LEU A 467 29.93 -11.39 -14.52
N ASP A 468 30.53 -12.53 -14.87
CA ASP A 468 30.35 -13.79 -14.13
C ASP A 468 30.83 -13.68 -12.68
N MET A 469 31.96 -12.97 -12.44
CA MET A 469 32.43 -12.69 -11.09
C MET A 469 31.45 -11.82 -10.30
N PHE A 470 30.88 -10.77 -10.92
CA PHE A 470 29.88 -9.93 -10.26
C PHE A 470 28.62 -10.71 -9.91
N LEU A 471 28.17 -11.60 -10.79
CA LEU A 471 27.05 -12.50 -10.50
C LEU A 471 27.37 -13.41 -9.31
N ALA A 472 28.51 -14.09 -9.32
CA ALA A 472 28.93 -14.96 -8.22
C ALA A 472 29.05 -14.20 -6.88
N ARG A 473 29.61 -12.99 -6.90
CA ARG A 473 29.71 -12.14 -5.71
C ARG A 473 28.35 -11.67 -5.21
N THR A 474 27.43 -11.33 -6.12
CA THR A 474 26.07 -10.93 -5.77
C THR A 474 25.34 -12.09 -5.11
N GLU A 475 25.41 -13.29 -5.67
CA GLU A 475 24.85 -14.48 -5.05
C GLU A 475 25.43 -14.76 -3.65
N GLN A 476 26.74 -14.57 -3.49
CA GLN A 476 27.39 -14.72 -2.19
C GLN A 476 26.84 -13.72 -1.17
N LEU A 477 26.71 -12.45 -1.53
CA LEU A 477 26.16 -11.40 -0.67
C LEU A 477 24.71 -11.70 -0.27
N VAL A 478 23.89 -12.15 -1.22
CA VAL A 478 22.50 -12.56 -0.96
C VAL A 478 22.44 -13.73 0.02
N ARG A 479 23.31 -14.74 -0.13
CA ARG A 479 23.38 -15.87 0.82
C ARG A 479 23.78 -15.41 2.21
N LEU A 480 24.75 -14.50 2.34
CA LEU A 480 25.18 -13.95 3.63
C LEU A 480 24.05 -13.16 4.31
N GLU A 481 23.32 -12.33 3.56
CA GLU A 481 22.18 -11.58 4.07
C GLU A 481 21.05 -12.52 4.52
N SER A 482 20.71 -13.54 3.72
CA SER A 482 19.72 -14.55 4.07
C SER A 482 20.08 -15.27 5.39
N ASN A 483 21.34 -15.67 5.54
CA ASN A 483 21.82 -16.30 6.77
C ASN A 483 21.70 -15.38 7.99
N ALA A 484 22.09 -14.09 7.85
CA ALA A 484 21.94 -13.11 8.92
C ALA A 484 20.47 -12.87 9.30
N VAL A 485 19.56 -12.85 8.33
CA VAL A 485 18.11 -12.76 8.57
C VAL A 485 17.60 -13.98 9.34
N ILE A 486 18.04 -15.19 8.97
CA ILE A 486 17.66 -16.43 9.67
C ILE A 486 18.18 -16.43 11.11
N GLU A 487 19.42 -16.00 11.33
CA GLU A 487 20.01 -15.87 12.67
C GLU A 487 19.24 -14.85 13.52
N ASN A 488 18.98 -13.66 12.98
CA ASN A 488 18.19 -12.63 13.65
C ASN A 488 16.77 -13.11 13.98
N LYS A 489 16.11 -13.85 13.06
CA LYS A 489 14.81 -14.48 13.31
C LYS A 489 14.89 -15.48 14.47
N THR A 490 15.96 -16.26 14.54
CA THR A 490 16.19 -17.23 15.62
C THR A 490 16.41 -16.53 16.95
N ILE A 491 17.21 -15.46 16.99
CA ILE A 491 17.44 -14.62 18.17
C ILE A 491 16.12 -13.99 18.63
N ALA A 492 15.34 -13.42 17.72
CA ALA A 492 14.04 -12.82 18.02
C ALA A 492 13.07 -13.84 18.63
N GLN A 493 12.98 -15.05 18.07
CA GLN A 493 12.17 -16.13 18.63
C GLN A 493 12.64 -16.57 20.02
N ASN A 494 13.96 -16.62 20.25
CA ASN A 494 14.53 -16.91 21.57
C ASN A 494 14.17 -15.82 22.59
N LEU A 495 14.26 -14.55 22.22
CA LEU A 495 13.88 -13.41 23.07
C LEU A 495 12.38 -13.41 23.35
N GLN A 496 11.54 -13.68 22.36
CA GLN A 496 10.09 -13.79 22.53
C GLN A 496 9.72 -14.92 23.50
N ARG A 497 10.40 -16.08 23.43
CA ARG A 497 10.23 -17.18 24.39
C ARG A 497 10.63 -16.75 25.81
N LYS A 498 11.79 -16.11 25.98
CA LYS A 498 12.22 -15.57 27.29
C LYS A 498 11.23 -14.56 27.86
N LEU A 499 10.71 -13.66 27.03
CA LEU A 499 9.73 -12.66 27.42
C LEU A 499 8.41 -13.32 27.87
N LYS A 500 7.93 -14.34 27.14
CA LYS A 500 6.74 -15.11 27.54
C LYS A 500 6.91 -15.75 28.91
N THR A 501 8.04 -16.43 29.15
CA THR A 501 8.33 -17.05 30.45
C THR A 501 8.43 -16.03 31.59
N GLN A 502 9.06 -14.87 31.37
CA GLN A 502 9.12 -13.81 32.39
C GLN A 502 7.74 -13.22 32.68
N LYS A 503 6.90 -13.07 31.66
CA LYS A 503 5.51 -12.61 31.82
C LYS A 503 4.69 -13.58 32.66
N GLU A 504 4.72 -14.87 32.35
CA GLU A 504 4.04 -15.92 33.13
C GLU A 504 4.53 -15.94 34.59
N ARG A 505 5.84 -15.77 34.82
CA ARG A 505 6.41 -15.67 36.17
C ARG A 505 5.92 -14.45 36.93
N LEU A 506 5.77 -13.31 36.25
CA LEU A 506 5.25 -12.08 36.85
C LEU A 506 3.77 -12.24 37.21
N GLU A 507 2.94 -12.73 36.30
CA GLU A 507 1.52 -13.01 36.51
C GLU A 507 1.31 -13.97 37.69
N SER A 508 2.14 -15.02 37.81
CA SER A 508 2.12 -15.95 38.95
C SER A 508 2.45 -15.25 40.28
N LYS A 509 3.45 -14.36 40.31
CA LYS A 509 3.78 -13.58 41.52
C LYS A 509 2.68 -12.58 41.87
N GLU A 510 2.07 -11.94 40.88
CA GLU A 510 0.96 -11.01 41.08
C GLU A 510 -0.27 -11.71 41.68
N LEU A 511 -0.58 -12.92 41.22
CA LEU A 511 -1.61 -13.77 41.83
C LEU A 511 -1.27 -14.13 43.28
N HIS A 512 -0.01 -14.47 43.57
CA HIS A 512 0.40 -14.75 44.95
C HIS A 512 0.27 -13.51 45.85
N MET A 513 0.66 -12.33 45.35
CA MET A 513 0.50 -11.07 46.08
C MET A 513 -0.97 -10.71 46.30
N SER A 514 -1.86 -10.93 45.34
CA SER A 514 -3.29 -10.66 45.52
C SER A 514 -3.91 -11.57 46.57
N LEU A 515 -3.56 -12.86 46.57
CA LEU A 515 -3.97 -13.82 47.61
C LEU A 515 -3.47 -13.43 49.00
N LEU A 516 -2.21 -12.99 49.12
CA LEU A 516 -1.67 -12.50 50.40
C LEU A 516 -2.39 -11.24 50.88
N ARG A 517 -2.66 -10.27 50.00
CA ARG A 517 -3.44 -9.08 50.35
C ARG A 517 -4.85 -9.44 50.82
N GLN A 518 -5.52 -10.38 50.14
CA GLN A 518 -6.82 -10.88 50.56
C GLN A 518 -6.75 -11.55 51.94
N LYS A 519 -5.72 -12.35 52.21
CA LYS A 519 -5.54 -13.00 53.51
C LYS A 519 -5.28 -11.98 54.63
N ILE A 520 -4.52 -10.92 54.36
CA ILE A 520 -4.29 -9.82 55.30
C ILE A 520 -5.62 -9.12 55.63
N ALA A 521 -6.40 -8.76 54.61
CA ALA A 521 -7.70 -8.12 54.82
C ALA A 521 -8.64 -8.98 55.67
N GLN A 522 -8.71 -10.30 55.41
CA GLN A 522 -9.48 -11.24 56.24
C GLN A 522 -9.02 -11.26 57.70
N LEU A 523 -7.70 -11.28 57.94
CA LEU A 523 -7.14 -11.27 59.29
C LEU A 523 -7.42 -9.95 60.02
N GLU A 524 -7.42 -8.83 59.29
CA GLU A 524 -7.79 -7.51 59.83
C GLU A 524 -9.27 -7.45 60.21
N GLU A 525 -10.17 -7.94 59.35
CA GLU A 525 -11.60 -8.06 59.65
C GLU A 525 -11.85 -8.95 60.89
N GLU A 526 -11.19 -10.12 60.95
CA GLU A 526 -11.31 -11.03 62.10
C GLU A 526 -10.82 -10.36 63.39
N LYS A 527 -9.71 -9.62 63.33
CA LYS A 527 -9.20 -8.84 64.46
C LYS A 527 -10.19 -7.77 64.91
N GLN A 528 -10.79 -7.03 63.98
CA GLN A 528 -11.81 -6.01 64.29
C GLN A 528 -13.05 -6.64 64.94
N ALA A 529 -13.56 -7.75 64.40
CA ALA A 529 -14.68 -8.48 64.97
C ALA A 529 -14.38 -8.98 66.40
N ARG A 530 -13.20 -9.56 66.64
CA ARG A 530 -12.76 -9.96 67.98
C ARG A 530 -12.71 -8.77 68.95
N THR A 531 -12.20 -7.62 68.49
CA THR A 531 -12.13 -6.39 69.30
C THR A 531 -13.53 -5.90 69.67
N ALA A 532 -14.48 -5.91 68.73
CA ALA A 532 -15.87 -5.54 68.98
C ALA A 532 -16.53 -6.43 70.05
N VAL A 533 -16.34 -7.76 69.96
CA VAL A 533 -16.86 -8.71 70.96
C VAL A 533 -16.30 -8.45 72.36
N VAL A 534 -15.02 -8.08 72.46
CA VAL A 534 -14.41 -7.71 73.76
C VAL A 534 -15.09 -6.46 74.32
N VAL A 535 -15.31 -5.42 73.50
CA VAL A 535 -15.99 -4.19 73.93
C VAL A 535 -17.43 -4.46 74.36
N GLU A 536 -18.18 -5.29 73.62
CA GLU A 536 -19.55 -5.69 74.01
C GLU A 536 -19.57 -6.44 75.34
N ARG A 537 -18.62 -7.37 75.54
CA ARG A 537 -18.44 -8.07 76.82
C ARG A 537 -18.18 -7.09 77.95
N ASP A 538 -17.29 -6.13 77.78
CA ASP A 538 -16.97 -5.14 78.82
C ASP A 538 -18.18 -4.25 79.15
N ASN A 539 -18.96 -3.86 78.14
CA ASN A 539 -20.22 -3.14 78.33
C ASN A 539 -21.27 -3.97 79.08
N ALA A 540 -21.38 -5.26 78.76
CA ALA A 540 -22.26 -6.18 79.48
C ALA A 540 -21.83 -6.32 80.95
N HIS A 541 -20.53 -6.49 81.23
CA HIS A 541 -20.00 -6.52 82.60
C HIS A 541 -20.28 -5.22 83.36
N LEU A 542 -20.13 -4.06 82.73
CA LEU A 542 -20.46 -2.77 83.33
C LEU A 542 -21.95 -2.70 83.71
N THR A 543 -22.82 -3.20 82.84
CA THR A 543 -24.28 -3.24 83.06
C THR A 543 -24.63 -4.18 84.20
N ILE A 544 -24.02 -5.37 84.26
CA ILE A 544 -24.18 -6.32 85.37
C ILE A 544 -23.77 -5.66 86.68
N ARG A 545 -22.61 -4.99 86.73
CA ARG A 545 -22.16 -4.27 87.95
C ARG A 545 -23.15 -3.18 88.37
N LYS A 546 -23.75 -2.44 87.44
CA LYS A 546 -24.78 -1.42 87.73
C LYS A 546 -26.04 -2.06 88.32
N LEU A 547 -26.51 -3.16 87.73
CA LEU A 547 -27.67 -3.91 88.21
C LEU A 547 -27.41 -4.50 89.60
N GLN A 548 -26.22 -5.07 89.83
CA GLN A 548 -25.82 -5.60 91.12
C GLN A 548 -25.84 -4.52 92.22
N LYS A 549 -25.33 -3.31 91.94
CA LYS A 549 -25.45 -2.16 92.87
C LYS A 549 -26.90 -1.72 93.12
N LYS A 550 -27.82 -1.95 92.18
CA LYS A 550 -29.25 -1.66 92.36
C LYS A 550 -29.92 -2.73 93.21
N VAL A 551 -29.58 -4.01 92.98
CA VAL A 551 -30.03 -5.14 93.81
C VAL A 551 -29.55 -4.96 95.25
N GLU A 552 -28.29 -4.59 95.48
CA GLU A 552 -27.77 -4.31 96.83
C GLU A 552 -28.53 -3.18 97.54
N ARG A 553 -28.89 -2.12 96.81
CA ARG A 553 -29.71 -1.02 97.36
C ARG A 553 -31.12 -1.49 97.73
N LEU A 554 -31.80 -2.19 96.82
CA LEU A 554 -33.13 -2.75 97.08
C LEU A 554 -33.10 -3.75 98.24
N GLN A 555 -32.04 -4.55 98.36
CA GLN A 555 -31.86 -5.48 99.48
C GLN A 555 -31.72 -4.75 100.82
N LYS A 556 -31.00 -3.63 100.86
CA LYS A 556 -30.90 -2.78 102.06
C LYS A 556 -32.25 -2.19 102.44
N GLU A 557 -32.97 -1.60 101.49
CA GLU A 557 -34.32 -1.05 101.71
C GLU A 557 -35.28 -2.14 102.23
N LEU A 558 -35.23 -3.33 101.64
CA LEU A 558 -36.03 -4.47 102.07
C LEU A 558 -35.71 -4.89 103.51
N ASN A 559 -34.42 -4.92 103.89
CA ASN A 559 -34.02 -5.23 105.26
C ASN A 559 -34.56 -4.17 106.24
N THR A 560 -34.44 -2.88 105.92
CA THR A 560 -35.00 -1.81 106.75
C THR A 560 -36.51 -1.94 106.91
N CYS A 561 -37.24 -2.29 105.85
CA CYS A 561 -38.67 -2.59 105.93
C CYS A 561 -38.97 -3.80 106.82
N ARG A 562 -38.15 -4.86 106.77
CA ARG A 562 -38.32 -6.00 107.70
C ARG A 562 -38.09 -5.59 109.14
N ASP A 563 -37.06 -4.79 109.42
CA ASP A 563 -36.75 -4.30 110.75
C ASP A 563 -37.92 -3.47 111.32
N LEU A 564 -38.46 -2.55 110.51
CA LEU A 564 -39.67 -1.78 110.86
C LEU A 564 -40.89 -2.68 111.08
N HIS A 565 -41.08 -3.71 110.25
CA HIS A 565 -42.15 -4.67 110.46
C HIS A 565 -41.97 -5.41 111.80
N THR A 566 -40.77 -5.86 112.14
CA THR A 566 -40.52 -6.52 113.42
C THR A 566 -40.77 -5.58 114.60
N GLU A 567 -40.40 -4.30 114.50
CA GLU A 567 -40.69 -3.29 115.51
C GLU A 567 -42.21 -3.07 115.67
N LEU A 568 -42.95 -2.95 114.57
CA LEU A 568 -44.41 -2.83 114.60
C LEU A 568 -45.08 -4.07 115.21
N LYS A 569 -44.56 -5.27 114.93
CA LYS A 569 -45.03 -6.51 115.57
C LYS A 569 -44.79 -6.48 117.09
N ALA A 570 -43.64 -5.98 117.54
CA ALA A 570 -43.36 -5.83 118.97
C ALA A 570 -44.33 -4.82 119.62
N LYS A 571 -44.51 -3.64 119.02
CA LYS A 571 -45.50 -2.64 119.49
C LYS A 571 -46.93 -3.20 119.55
N LEU A 572 -47.31 -4.03 118.59
CA LEU A 572 -48.60 -4.70 118.59
C LEU A 572 -48.73 -5.70 119.75
N ALA A 573 -47.67 -6.45 120.06
CA ALA A 573 -47.63 -7.36 121.21
C ALA A 573 -47.77 -6.59 122.53
N ASP A 574 -47.03 -5.49 122.70
CA ASP A 574 -47.14 -4.63 123.88
C ASP A 574 -48.57 -4.07 124.05
N THR A 575 -49.19 -3.67 122.93
CA THR A 575 -50.58 -3.19 122.91
C THR A 575 -51.56 -4.29 123.34
N ASN A 576 -51.34 -5.53 122.88
CA ASN A 576 -52.15 -6.68 123.30
C ASN A 576 -51.98 -6.96 124.80
N GLU A 577 -50.78 -6.83 125.36
CA GLU A 577 -50.55 -6.99 126.80
C GLU A 577 -51.26 -5.90 127.63
N LEU A 578 -51.22 -4.65 127.18
CA LEU A 578 -51.99 -3.56 127.80
C LEU A 578 -53.50 -3.84 127.76
N LYS A 579 -54.00 -4.39 126.65
CA LYS A 579 -55.40 -4.79 126.51
C LYS A 579 -55.78 -5.91 127.50
N ILE A 580 -54.90 -6.90 127.70
CA ILE A 580 -55.10 -7.96 128.71
C ILE A 580 -55.19 -7.35 130.12
N LYS A 581 -54.23 -6.48 130.50
CA LYS A 581 -54.25 -5.80 131.80
C LYS A 581 -55.53 -4.98 132.01
N THR A 582 -56.02 -4.32 130.96
CA THR A 582 -57.28 -3.55 131.02
C THR A 582 -58.48 -4.47 131.26
N LEU A 583 -58.53 -5.64 130.61
CA LEU A 583 -59.58 -6.64 130.84
C LEU A 583 -59.53 -7.21 132.27
N GLU A 584 -58.35 -7.47 132.82
CA GLU A 584 -58.17 -7.92 134.21
C GLU A 584 -58.65 -6.87 135.21
N GLN A 585 -58.32 -5.59 135.00
CA GLN A 585 -58.82 -4.48 135.82
C GLN A 585 -60.35 -4.39 135.76
N THR A 586 -60.94 -4.57 134.57
CA THR A 586 -62.39 -4.55 134.39
C THR A 586 -63.07 -5.65 135.20
N LYS A 587 -62.49 -6.86 135.22
CA LYS A 587 -62.99 -8.01 136.00
C LYS A 587 -62.92 -7.75 137.52
N ALA A 588 -61.83 -7.13 138.00
CA ALA A 588 -61.70 -6.76 139.41
C ALA A 588 -62.76 -5.75 139.86
N ILE A 589 -63.11 -4.78 139.02
CA ILE A 589 -64.20 -3.82 139.28
C ILE A 589 -65.54 -4.54 139.37
N GLU A 590 -65.78 -5.52 138.51
CA GLU A 590 -67.02 -6.30 138.49
C GLU A 590 -67.22 -7.13 139.76
N ASP A 591 -66.13 -7.71 140.29
CA ASP A 591 -66.15 -8.46 141.56
C ASP A 591 -66.34 -7.53 142.78
N LEU A 592 -65.75 -6.32 142.76
CA LEU A 592 -66.00 -5.29 143.77
C LEU A 592 -67.48 -4.83 143.78
N ASN A 593 -68.10 -4.70 142.61
CA ASN A 593 -69.53 -4.38 142.51
C ASN A 593 -70.42 -5.47 143.12
N LYS A 594 -70.12 -6.76 142.89
CA LYS A 594 -70.86 -7.87 143.52
C LYS A 594 -70.75 -7.85 145.05
N SER A 595 -69.56 -7.53 145.57
CA SER A 595 -69.31 -7.37 147.02
C SER A 595 -70.14 -6.23 147.62
N ARG A 596 -70.18 -5.08 146.94
CA ARG A 596 -71.02 -3.94 147.34
C ARG A 596 -72.50 -4.33 147.43
N ASP A 597 -73.02 -5.04 146.45
CA ASP A 597 -74.44 -5.46 146.43
C ASP A 597 -74.79 -6.44 147.58
N GLN A 598 -73.82 -7.22 148.06
CA GLN A 598 -74.00 -8.07 149.25
C GLN A 598 -74.05 -7.27 150.54
N LEU A 599 -73.22 -6.22 150.67
CA LEU A 599 -73.23 -5.30 151.80
C LEU A 599 -74.54 -4.50 151.89
N GLU A 600 -75.10 -4.08 150.76
CA GLU A 600 -76.40 -3.39 150.68
C GLU A 600 -77.52 -4.28 151.26
N LYS A 601 -77.55 -5.57 150.90
CA LYS A 601 -78.52 -6.54 151.44
C LYS A 601 -78.36 -6.78 152.95
N MET A 602 -77.13 -6.69 153.48
CA MET A 602 -76.89 -6.81 154.92
C MET A 602 -77.38 -5.58 155.68
N LYS A 603 -77.25 -4.38 155.10
CA LYS A 603 -77.77 -3.13 155.66
C LYS A 603 -79.30 -3.13 155.77
N GLU A 604 -80.03 -3.54 154.73
CA GLU A 604 -81.50 -3.64 154.77
C GLU A 604 -82.01 -4.60 155.86
N LYS A 605 -81.29 -5.70 156.12
CA LYS A 605 -81.62 -6.63 157.22
C LYS A 605 -81.40 -6.02 158.60
N ALA A 606 -80.41 -5.15 158.76
CA ALA A 606 -80.14 -4.46 160.02
C ALA A 606 -81.19 -3.37 160.31
N GLU A 607 -81.61 -2.61 159.29
CA GLU A 607 -82.67 -1.59 159.41
C GLU A 607 -84.03 -2.20 159.83
N LYS A 608 -84.39 -3.36 159.29
CA LYS A 608 -85.62 -4.08 159.70
C LYS A 608 -85.61 -4.52 161.16
N LYS A 609 -84.45 -4.89 161.71
CA LYS A 609 -84.30 -5.25 163.14
C LYS A 609 -84.35 -4.02 164.04
N LEU A 610 -83.79 -2.89 163.61
CA LEU A 610 -83.83 -1.63 164.36
C LEU A 610 -85.27 -1.11 164.55
N MET A 611 -86.10 -1.25 163.51
CA MET A 611 -87.52 -0.88 163.56
C MET A 611 -88.35 -1.70 164.55
N SER A 612 -88.06 -2.99 164.75
CA SER A 612 -88.82 -3.83 165.70
C SER A 612 -88.46 -3.53 167.16
N VAL A 613 -87.18 -3.23 167.43
CA VAL A 613 -86.71 -2.85 168.77
C VAL A 613 -87.28 -1.49 169.20
N LYS A 614 -87.51 -0.58 168.23
CA LYS A 614 -88.13 0.72 168.49
C LYS A 614 -89.60 0.60 168.92
N SER A 615 -90.37 -0.30 168.31
CA SER A 615 -91.77 -0.54 168.69
C SER A 615 -91.96 -1.22 170.07
N GLU A 616 -90.98 -2.00 170.54
CA GLU A 616 -90.99 -2.62 171.87
C GLU A 616 -90.63 -1.63 173.00
N LEU A 617 -89.92 -0.54 172.67
CA LEU A 617 -89.56 0.50 173.63
C LEU A 617 -90.74 1.45 173.95
N ASP A 618 -91.58 1.74 172.95
CA ASP A 618 -92.75 2.61 173.12
C ASP A 618 -93.85 1.96 173.99
N THR A 619 -93.98 0.62 173.96
CA THR A 619 -94.95 -0.11 174.79
C THR A 619 -94.53 -0.18 176.26
N THR A 620 -93.23 -0.30 176.53
CA THR A 620 -92.67 -0.34 177.89
C THR A 620 -92.64 1.04 178.57
N GLU A 621 -92.56 2.14 177.80
CA GLU A 621 -92.69 3.50 178.34
C GLU A 621 -94.12 3.84 178.80
N HIS A 622 -95.15 3.24 178.18
CA HIS A 622 -96.55 3.50 178.51
C HIS A 622 -96.97 2.86 179.86
N GLU A 623 -96.55 1.61 180.13
CA GLU A 623 -96.83 0.92 181.40
C GLU A 623 -96.12 1.56 182.61
N ALA A 624 -94.93 2.15 182.39
CA ALA A 624 -94.18 2.84 183.44
C ALA A 624 -94.85 4.16 183.89
N LYS A 625 -95.58 4.85 183.00
CA LYS A 625 -96.31 6.08 183.33
C LYS A 625 -97.55 5.82 184.19
N GLU A 626 -98.26 4.72 183.97
CA GLU A 626 -99.49 4.37 184.70
C GLU A 626 -99.23 3.96 186.16
N ASN A 627 -98.10 3.28 186.42
CA ASN A 627 -97.69 2.90 187.78
C ASN A 627 -97.21 4.10 188.62
N LYS A 628 -96.77 5.20 187.99
CA LYS A 628 -96.35 6.43 188.68
C LYS A 628 -97.55 7.27 189.17
N GLU A 629 -98.68 7.21 188.45
CA GLU A 629 -99.90 7.96 188.78
C GLU A 629 -100.65 7.33 189.98
N ARG A 630 -100.65 6.00 190.09
CA ARG A 630 -101.24 5.26 191.22
C ARG A 630 -100.55 5.54 192.56
N ALA A 631 -99.23 5.77 192.55
CA ALA A 631 -98.47 6.06 193.76
C ALA A 631 -98.68 7.50 194.29
N ARG A 632 -99.07 8.46 193.44
CA ARG A 632 -99.35 9.85 193.85
C ARG A 632 -100.64 9.97 194.66
N ASN A 633 -101.70 9.27 194.28
CA ASN A 633 -103.00 9.36 194.97
C ASN A 633 -102.93 8.79 196.41
N MET A 634 -101.98 7.90 196.69
CA MET A 634 -101.76 7.33 198.03
C MET A 634 -101.13 8.33 199.03
N ILE A 635 -100.42 9.35 198.54
CA ILE A 635 -99.69 10.32 199.38
C ILE A 635 -100.57 11.53 199.76
N GLU A 636 -101.54 11.88 198.92
CA GLU A 636 -102.36 13.07 199.13
C GLU A 636 -103.38 12.91 200.27
N VAL A 637 -103.95 11.71 200.46
CA VAL A 637 -104.93 11.43 201.53
C VAL A 637 -104.28 11.39 202.92
N VAL A 638 -103.05 10.88 203.03
CA VAL A 638 -102.32 10.79 204.31
C VAL A 638 -101.90 12.19 204.81
N THR A 639 -101.78 13.16 203.90
CA THR A 639 -101.30 14.52 204.25
C THR A 639 -102.41 15.44 204.76
N SER A 640 -103.68 15.19 204.45
CA SER A 640 -104.79 16.06 204.85
C SER A 640 -105.30 15.82 206.28
N GLU A 641 -105.27 14.58 206.80
CA GLU A 641 -105.78 14.30 208.15
C GLU A 641 -104.76 14.62 209.26
N MET A 642 -103.46 14.60 208.95
CA MET A 642 -102.41 15.00 209.90
C MET A 642 -102.47 16.51 210.24
N LYS A 643 -103.14 17.33 209.41
CA LYS A 643 -103.32 18.78 209.65
C LYS A 643 -104.47 19.12 210.60
N THR A 644 -105.52 18.30 210.70
CA THR A 644 -106.64 18.58 211.61
C THR A 644 -106.35 18.21 213.06
N LEU A 645 -105.49 17.20 213.29
CA LEU A 645 -104.99 16.85 214.63
C LEU A 645 -104.05 17.90 215.25
N LYS A 646 -103.48 18.80 214.45
CA LYS A 646 -102.52 19.81 214.95
C LYS A 646 -103.16 21.13 215.36
N LYS A 647 -104.34 21.50 214.83
CA LYS A 647 -104.92 22.83 215.06
C LYS A 647 -105.75 22.94 216.34
N SER A 648 -106.33 21.86 216.85
CA SER A 648 -107.12 21.89 218.10
C SER A 648 -106.26 21.85 219.37
N LEU A 649 -104.95 21.61 219.24
CA LEU A 649 -103.98 21.56 220.34
C LEU A 649 -103.26 22.91 220.56
N GLU A 650 -103.22 23.80 219.56
CA GLU A 650 -102.52 25.10 219.62
C GLU A 650 -103.42 26.31 219.96
N GLU A 651 -104.72 26.10 220.13
CA GLU A 651 -105.64 27.04 220.81
C GLU A 651 -105.95 26.55 222.23
N ALA A 652 -104.95 26.00 222.90
CA ALA A 652 -104.19 26.82 223.82
C ALA A 652 -105.12 27.65 224.74
N GLU A 653 -105.19 27.35 226.03
CA GLU A 653 -104.02 27.50 226.92
C GLU A 653 -103.48 28.96 226.92
N LYS A 654 -104.23 29.91 226.34
CA LYS A 654 -103.90 31.34 226.28
C LYS A 654 -104.78 32.26 227.12
N ARG A 655 -105.83 31.82 227.84
CA ARG A 655 -106.61 32.70 228.75
C ARG A 655 -107.25 32.01 229.98
N GLU A 656 -106.42 31.44 230.86
CA GLU A 656 -106.70 31.48 232.29
C GLU A 656 -105.96 32.72 232.84
N LYS A 657 -106.72 33.67 233.41
CA LYS A 657 -106.34 35.01 233.95
C LYS A 657 -106.45 36.22 233.01
N GLN A 658 -107.69 36.57 232.69
CA GLN A 658 -108.29 37.76 233.32
C GLN A 658 -109.76 37.46 233.64
N VAL A 659 -110.07 37.58 234.95
CA VAL A 659 -111.33 37.29 235.69
C VAL A 659 -111.61 35.82 235.98
#